data_AF-A0A419J5L7-F1
#
_entry.id   AF-A0A419J5L7-F1
#
_cell.length_a   1.000
_cell.length_b   1.000
_cell.length_c   1.000
_cell.angle_alpha   90.00
_cell.angle_beta   90.00
_cell.angle_gamma   90.00
#
_symmetry.space_group_name_H-M   'P 1'
#
loop_
_entity.id
_entity.type
_entity.pdbx_description
1 polymer ?
#
loop_
_entity_poly.entity_id
_entity_poly.type
_entity_poly.pdbx_seq_one_letter_code
_entity_poly.pdbx_strand_id
1 'polypeptide(L)'
;MINTLYQFMVLLPVAVLSTLAFPVKGWGATYYVDSSVTDTHVAGGIPDFMTYDPETFSTTGGVDPVFKTCADIGAHVWSGGDIIKFRRGQTWGERLKTYYAGVTFTAFGMGAPPVFTGDGMYSGEGRTNQVFEGLWFKNSQFFAGQSGVIMKYCIFSDTPETDWGGVYVDVAGSVSIYNSLFLNHKTAGITVFGGNTATAKNNIFLGAGGVYGPLYSRNNGAVSYGNNLFGGGTYNPASSGLSLSCTGTNCTDLGGNIYITEQNTGPRFVSYRYPVPQVSIQYDDDVNHYIDMMSVLGNYGVKGTLFPVYGFVPFSQAQKASLQALIDSGHEVGCHGGSHNSLILTKAFKISTTNSGTNRLTIDGTTNKRLKLESTGNPWNNVTIDWSSAPKTYIDLVNAISGKGWSITDIHITESLLRLSSLMDTSCSSFPCQAELDITGQSRFYEDEMINACTSISEDLGRPVTSFAYGFGDWNTGVIDYLRNNTSLKGARGTSSGALSYYLDSMNVYAVHGLSSWNLKTDGSETSIRSAARALHGWARGTGGVIVIYQHNLPVDLTLQEMEWLVDEFNQLGVEWGTFSQQLDWIKSDHTTVDGITYTKTYAQGDYHLNFDSPAIDVGEWVDLPSDIEGNPVVGLPDIGPYEDQGASPVPALGLWGILLLTGALAITGMRRVNKSKRNSCESHNAELTGKGEQ
;
A
#
# COMPACT_ATOMS: atom_id res chain seq x y z
N MET A 1 52.22 -18.59 71.11
CA MET A 1 51.18 -18.13 70.17
C MET A 1 51.75 -18.04 68.75
N ILE A 2 52.18 -19.18 68.22
CA ILE A 2 52.61 -19.37 66.82
C ILE A 2 52.13 -20.79 66.51
N ASN A 3 50.89 -20.97 66.04
CA ASN A 3 50.44 -22.22 65.41
C ASN A 3 49.04 -22.20 64.76
N THR A 4 48.48 -21.03 64.44
CA THR A 4 47.10 -20.97 63.89
C THR A 4 46.97 -20.10 62.63
N LEU A 5 48.03 -20.03 61.81
CA LEU A 5 47.96 -19.32 60.51
C LEU A 5 48.45 -20.14 59.31
N TYR A 6 48.85 -21.39 59.48
CA TYR A 6 49.43 -22.20 58.38
C TYR A 6 48.46 -23.21 57.74
N GLN A 7 47.21 -23.32 58.19
CA GLN A 7 46.23 -24.28 57.63
C GLN A 7 45.15 -23.69 56.71
N PHE A 8 45.13 -22.38 56.46
CA PHE A 8 44.11 -21.76 55.61
C PHE A 8 44.58 -21.32 54.21
N MET A 9 45.85 -21.50 53.84
CA MET A 9 46.42 -21.00 52.57
C MET A 9 46.79 -22.06 51.51
N VAL A 10 46.42 -23.34 51.67
CA VAL A 10 46.84 -24.40 50.72
C VAL A 10 45.68 -25.17 50.07
N LEU A 11 44.42 -24.79 50.27
CA LEU A 11 43.26 -25.49 49.66
C LEU A 11 42.35 -24.62 48.78
N LEU A 12 42.81 -23.45 48.32
CA LEU A 12 41.98 -22.52 47.53
C LEU A 12 42.42 -22.11 46.10
N PRO A 13 43.34 -22.81 45.39
CA PRO A 13 43.46 -22.59 43.94
C PRO A 13 43.05 -23.76 43.03
N VAL A 14 42.61 -24.91 43.54
CA VAL A 14 42.26 -26.07 42.68
C VAL A 14 40.76 -26.19 42.39
N ALA A 15 39.89 -25.56 43.20
CA ALA A 15 38.42 -25.63 43.00
C ALA A 15 37.83 -24.44 42.22
N VAL A 16 38.63 -23.40 41.89
CA VAL A 16 38.17 -22.22 41.12
C VAL A 16 38.64 -22.25 39.67
N LEU A 17 39.62 -23.09 39.30
CA LEU A 17 40.06 -23.25 37.91
C LEU A 17 39.24 -24.26 37.10
N SER A 18 38.41 -25.09 37.73
CA SER A 18 37.59 -26.10 37.06
C SER A 18 36.14 -25.66 36.76
N THR A 19 35.74 -24.46 37.18
CA THR A 19 34.39 -23.89 36.93
C THR A 19 34.39 -22.68 35.98
N LEU A 20 35.55 -22.30 35.42
CA LEU A 20 35.69 -21.34 34.32
C LEU A 20 36.04 -22.02 32.99
N ALA A 21 35.67 -23.29 32.83
CA ALA A 21 35.49 -23.87 31.51
C ALA A 21 34.22 -23.24 30.91
N PHE A 22 34.29 -21.98 30.49
CA PHE A 22 33.39 -21.51 29.44
C PHE A 22 33.58 -22.52 28.32
N PRO A 23 32.51 -23.21 27.86
CA PRO A 23 32.63 -23.95 26.62
C PRO A 23 33.15 -22.93 25.61
N VAL A 24 34.39 -23.09 25.16
CA VAL A 24 34.90 -22.35 24.02
C VAL A 24 33.91 -22.72 22.94
N LYS A 25 32.97 -21.80 22.65
CA LYS A 25 32.01 -21.95 21.56
C LYS A 25 32.89 -22.29 20.38
N GLY A 26 32.85 -23.56 19.95
CA GLY A 26 33.59 -23.98 18.77
C GLY A 26 33.19 -23.01 17.67
N TRP A 27 34.18 -22.32 17.11
CA TRP A 27 33.92 -21.38 16.03
C TRP A 27 33.34 -22.24 14.91
N GLY A 28 32.09 -22.02 14.54
CA GLY A 28 31.47 -22.80 13.47
C GLY A 28 32.24 -22.60 12.17
N ALA A 29 32.14 -23.59 11.29
CA ALA A 29 32.79 -23.51 10.00
C ALA A 29 32.10 -22.47 9.11
N THR A 30 32.86 -21.87 8.20
CA THR A 30 32.33 -20.94 7.18
C THR A 30 32.22 -21.66 5.84
N TYR A 31 31.09 -21.48 5.18
CA TYR A 31 30.77 -22.07 3.89
C TYR A 31 30.28 -20.99 2.93
N TYR A 32 30.58 -21.15 1.65
CA TYR A 32 30.20 -20.19 0.61
C TYR A 32 29.16 -20.80 -0.32
N VAL A 33 28.32 -19.95 -0.91
CA VAL A 33 27.33 -20.35 -1.91
C VAL A 33 27.45 -19.42 -3.12
N ASP A 34 27.76 -20.00 -4.28
CA ASP A 34 28.01 -19.26 -5.52
C ASP A 34 27.40 -20.00 -6.72
N SER A 35 26.30 -19.47 -7.26
CA SER A 35 25.56 -20.09 -8.37
C SER A 35 26.36 -20.17 -9.69
N SER A 36 27.47 -19.43 -9.79
CA SER A 36 28.33 -19.41 -10.99
C SER A 36 29.31 -20.58 -11.06
N VAL A 37 29.56 -21.30 -9.96
CA VAL A 37 30.42 -22.49 -10.00
C VAL A 37 29.70 -23.66 -10.68
N THR A 38 30.44 -24.63 -11.18
CA THR A 38 29.86 -25.85 -11.75
C THR A 38 29.24 -26.72 -10.65
N ASP A 39 28.07 -27.30 -10.91
CA ASP A 39 27.45 -28.28 -10.01
C ASP A 39 28.16 -29.60 -10.21
N THR A 40 28.90 -30.04 -9.20
CA THR A 40 29.61 -31.32 -9.20
C THR A 40 28.88 -32.36 -8.35
N HIS A 41 27.98 -31.93 -7.46
CA HIS A 41 27.28 -32.78 -6.50
C HIS A 41 25.80 -32.42 -6.35
N VAL A 42 25.01 -32.58 -7.41
CA VAL A 42 23.58 -32.25 -7.45
C VAL A 42 22.81 -32.81 -6.24
N ALA A 43 22.34 -31.91 -5.35
CA ALA A 43 21.57 -32.21 -4.14
C ALA A 43 22.27 -33.20 -3.18
N GLY A 44 23.61 -33.23 -3.20
CA GLY A 44 24.41 -34.21 -2.48
C GLY A 44 24.71 -33.83 -1.03
N GLY A 45 24.52 -32.56 -0.65
CA GLY A 45 24.96 -32.06 0.65
C GLY A 45 26.47 -32.10 0.84
N ILE A 46 27.23 -32.15 -0.25
CA ILE A 46 28.70 -32.13 -0.29
C ILE A 46 29.10 -30.84 -1.01
N PRO A 47 30.06 -30.05 -0.48
CA PRO A 47 30.57 -28.89 -1.21
C PRO A 47 31.03 -29.26 -2.61
N ASP A 48 30.71 -28.44 -3.60
CA ASP A 48 31.12 -28.63 -4.98
C ASP A 48 32.64 -28.52 -5.14
N PHE A 49 33.24 -27.60 -4.39
CA PHE A 49 34.69 -27.46 -4.30
C PHE A 49 35.11 -27.22 -2.85
N MET A 50 36.28 -27.74 -2.49
CA MET A 50 36.95 -27.50 -1.20
C MET A 50 38.10 -26.48 -1.32
N THR A 51 38.20 -25.82 -2.47
CA THR A 51 39.32 -24.92 -2.85
C THR A 51 38.84 -23.57 -3.37
N TYR A 52 37.70 -23.11 -2.86
CA TYR A 52 37.11 -21.84 -3.25
C TYR A 52 37.85 -20.66 -2.63
N ASP A 53 38.10 -19.64 -3.44
CA ASP A 53 38.62 -18.34 -3.03
C ASP A 53 37.49 -17.30 -3.12
N PRO A 54 36.97 -16.79 -2.00
CA PRO A 54 35.84 -15.86 -1.97
C PRO A 54 36.19 -14.43 -2.40
N GLU A 55 37.47 -14.09 -2.56
CA GLU A 55 37.92 -12.77 -3.04
C GLU A 55 37.98 -12.75 -4.58
N THR A 56 38.47 -13.83 -5.19
CA THR A 56 38.61 -13.94 -6.65
C THR A 56 37.46 -14.71 -7.31
N PHE A 57 36.58 -15.32 -6.52
CA PHE A 57 35.50 -16.22 -6.94
C PHE A 57 36.00 -17.41 -7.79
N SER A 58 37.24 -17.86 -7.51
CA SER A 58 37.90 -18.97 -8.21
C SER A 58 37.71 -20.27 -7.44
N THR A 59 37.47 -21.37 -8.15
CA THR A 59 37.46 -22.73 -7.56
C THR A 59 38.85 -23.38 -7.54
N THR A 60 39.88 -22.67 -8.03
CA THR A 60 41.29 -23.10 -7.98
C THR A 60 42.11 -22.11 -7.18
N GLY A 61 42.78 -22.60 -6.13
CA GLY A 61 43.75 -21.82 -5.33
C GLY A 61 43.26 -21.32 -3.96
N GLY A 62 41.96 -21.47 -3.64
CA GLY A 62 41.44 -21.21 -2.31
C GLY A 62 41.47 -22.42 -1.39
N VAL A 63 40.89 -22.29 -0.19
CA VAL A 63 40.82 -23.33 0.84
C VAL A 63 39.42 -23.53 1.43
N ASP A 64 38.44 -22.76 0.94
CA ASP A 64 37.10 -22.76 1.49
C ASP A 64 36.15 -23.72 0.76
N PRO A 65 35.15 -24.28 1.45
CA PRO A 65 34.10 -25.05 0.82
C PRO A 65 33.06 -24.12 0.16
N VAL A 66 32.65 -24.45 -1.06
CA VAL A 66 31.57 -23.75 -1.78
C VAL A 66 30.51 -24.72 -2.28
N PHE A 67 29.25 -24.30 -2.18
CA PHE A 67 28.09 -24.97 -2.76
C PHE A 67 27.54 -24.15 -3.93
N LYS A 68 26.98 -24.82 -4.93
CA LYS A 68 26.31 -24.15 -6.03
C LYS A 68 24.84 -23.85 -5.72
N THR A 69 24.11 -24.73 -5.05
CA THR A 69 22.63 -24.66 -4.95
C THR A 69 22.10 -24.58 -3.52
N CYS A 70 20.88 -24.08 -3.32
CA CYS A 70 20.22 -24.11 -2.01
C CYS A 70 19.81 -25.54 -1.64
N ALA A 71 19.55 -26.40 -2.63
CA ALA A 71 19.25 -27.81 -2.41
C ALA A 71 20.42 -28.53 -1.70
N ASP A 72 21.66 -28.24 -2.08
CA ASP A 72 22.84 -28.79 -1.40
C ASP A 72 22.94 -28.30 0.04
N ILE A 73 22.64 -27.02 0.27
CA ILE A 73 22.60 -26.44 1.61
C ILE A 73 21.57 -27.15 2.50
N GLY A 74 20.41 -27.51 1.93
CA GLY A 74 19.38 -28.25 2.67
C GLY A 74 19.70 -29.72 2.90
N ALA A 75 20.58 -30.31 2.11
CA ALA A 75 21.03 -31.69 2.27
C ALA A 75 22.25 -31.82 3.22
N HIS A 76 23.02 -30.74 3.40
CA HIS A 76 24.20 -30.74 4.26
C HIS A 76 23.84 -30.77 5.76
N VAL A 77 24.71 -31.41 6.55
CA VAL A 77 24.55 -31.53 8.01
C VAL A 77 25.29 -30.39 8.71
N TRP A 78 24.56 -29.43 9.26
CA TRP A 78 25.15 -28.26 9.92
C TRP A 78 25.36 -28.43 11.43
N SER A 79 26.39 -27.79 11.94
CA SER A 79 26.64 -27.62 13.37
C SER A 79 26.16 -26.24 13.84
N GLY A 80 25.75 -26.15 15.10
CA GLY A 80 25.42 -24.86 15.71
C GLY A 80 26.65 -23.96 15.75
N GLY A 81 26.55 -22.76 15.20
CA GLY A 81 27.62 -21.79 15.02
C GLY A 81 28.12 -21.65 13.59
N ASP A 82 27.76 -22.57 12.68
CA ASP A 82 28.20 -22.51 11.28
C ASP A 82 27.65 -21.26 10.58
N ILE A 83 28.43 -20.73 9.63
CA ILE A 83 28.13 -19.54 8.85
C ILE A 83 28.09 -19.90 7.37
N ILE A 84 26.98 -19.61 6.71
CA ILE A 84 26.75 -19.89 5.29
C ILE A 84 26.59 -18.55 4.57
N LYS A 85 27.51 -18.25 3.65
CA LYS A 85 27.59 -16.97 2.97
C LYS A 85 27.15 -17.10 1.51
N PHE A 86 26.12 -16.37 1.11
CA PHE A 86 25.65 -16.29 -0.28
C PHE A 86 26.32 -15.13 -1.01
N ARG A 87 26.70 -15.34 -2.26
CA ARG A 87 27.39 -14.31 -3.05
C ARG A 87 26.43 -13.18 -3.42
N ARG A 88 26.84 -11.93 -3.16
CA ARG A 88 26.15 -10.71 -3.59
C ARG A 88 26.04 -10.64 -5.12
N GLY A 89 24.95 -10.01 -5.58
CA GLY A 89 24.62 -9.86 -7.00
C GLY A 89 24.04 -11.12 -7.66
N GLN A 90 23.75 -12.19 -6.90
CA GLN A 90 23.16 -13.42 -7.41
C GLN A 90 21.71 -13.61 -6.95
N THR A 91 20.95 -14.36 -7.75
CA THR A 91 19.54 -14.68 -7.51
C THR A 91 19.35 -16.19 -7.35
N TRP A 92 18.56 -16.56 -6.36
CA TRP A 92 18.28 -17.92 -5.92
C TRP A 92 16.79 -18.20 -6.06
N GLY A 93 16.43 -19.13 -6.94
CA GLY A 93 15.02 -19.55 -7.14
C GLY A 93 14.57 -20.70 -6.23
N GLU A 94 15.52 -21.32 -5.55
CA GLU A 94 15.32 -22.56 -4.80
C GLU A 94 14.99 -22.30 -3.32
N ARG A 95 14.12 -23.13 -2.75
CA ARG A 95 13.81 -23.08 -1.32
C ARG A 95 15.02 -23.42 -0.47
N LEU A 96 15.48 -22.47 0.34
CA LEU A 96 16.45 -22.65 1.41
C LEU A 96 15.81 -23.42 2.57
N LYS A 97 16.02 -24.74 2.61
CA LYS A 97 15.60 -25.60 3.73
C LYS A 97 16.77 -25.80 4.66
N THR A 98 16.57 -25.70 5.96
CA THR A 98 17.65 -25.87 6.93
C THR A 98 17.10 -26.60 8.15
N TYR A 99 17.74 -27.71 8.53
CA TYR A 99 17.24 -28.62 9.57
C TYR A 99 17.95 -28.46 10.91
N TYR A 100 18.75 -27.40 11.09
CA TYR A 100 19.73 -27.29 12.17
C TYR A 100 19.60 -25.98 12.94
N ALA A 101 19.82 -26.04 14.25
CA ALA A 101 19.76 -24.89 15.15
C ALA A 101 21.09 -24.13 15.17
N GLY A 102 21.06 -22.82 15.41
CA GLY A 102 22.28 -22.03 15.63
C GLY A 102 23.09 -21.68 14.37
N VAL A 103 22.52 -21.79 13.18
CA VAL A 103 23.21 -21.50 11.90
C VAL A 103 22.98 -20.04 11.49
N THR A 104 24.00 -19.40 10.92
CA THR A 104 23.91 -18.04 10.36
C THR A 104 23.96 -18.08 8.84
N PHE A 105 22.97 -17.47 8.18
CA PHE A 105 22.94 -17.23 6.75
C PHE A 105 23.23 -15.76 6.50
N THR A 106 24.27 -15.47 5.70
CA THR A 106 24.67 -14.10 5.41
C THR A 106 25.16 -13.92 3.97
N ALA A 107 25.66 -12.74 3.63
CA ALA A 107 26.15 -12.38 2.31
C ALA A 107 27.69 -12.24 2.27
N PHE A 108 28.30 -12.39 1.10
CA PHE A 108 29.71 -12.04 0.84
C PHE A 108 29.91 -11.42 -0.55
N GLY A 109 31.06 -10.79 -0.78
CA GLY A 109 31.40 -10.13 -2.03
C GLY A 109 30.93 -8.68 -2.11
N MET A 110 30.83 -8.14 -3.32
CA MET A 110 30.40 -6.77 -3.59
C MET A 110 29.07 -6.75 -4.36
N GLY A 111 28.32 -5.65 -4.26
CA GLY A 111 27.07 -5.42 -5.00
C GLY A 111 25.81 -5.67 -4.17
N ALA A 112 24.68 -5.77 -4.87
CA ALA A 112 23.37 -5.95 -4.26
C ALA A 112 23.29 -7.20 -3.36
N PRO A 113 22.48 -7.20 -2.28
CA PRO A 113 22.24 -8.38 -1.46
C PRO A 113 21.83 -9.62 -2.30
N PRO A 114 22.19 -10.84 -1.89
CA PRO A 114 21.72 -12.06 -2.53
C PRO A 114 20.18 -12.11 -2.52
N VAL A 115 19.59 -12.32 -3.70
CA VAL A 115 18.13 -12.28 -3.88
C VAL A 115 17.55 -13.68 -3.86
N PHE A 116 16.56 -13.92 -3.02
CA PHE A 116 15.78 -15.15 -2.93
C PHE A 116 14.41 -14.88 -3.54
N THR A 117 14.10 -15.54 -4.67
CA THR A 117 12.82 -15.42 -5.40
C THR A 117 12.03 -16.74 -5.46
N GLY A 118 10.72 -16.69 -5.19
CA GLY A 118 9.83 -17.87 -5.28
C GLY A 118 8.99 -18.11 -4.03
N ASP A 119 7.95 -18.94 -4.13
CA ASP A 119 7.03 -19.19 -3.00
C ASP A 119 7.65 -20.05 -1.89
N GLY A 120 7.51 -19.60 -0.64
CA GLY A 120 7.86 -20.36 0.56
C GLY A 120 9.33 -20.74 0.67
N MET A 121 10.22 -19.79 0.37
CA MET A 121 11.65 -20.07 0.24
C MET A 121 12.39 -20.41 1.51
N TYR A 122 11.84 -20.11 2.68
CA TYR A 122 12.39 -20.64 3.91
C TYR A 122 11.30 -21.34 4.71
N SER A 123 11.60 -22.55 5.15
CA SER A 123 10.85 -23.23 6.21
C SER A 123 11.81 -23.93 7.13
N GLY A 124 11.96 -23.40 8.32
CA GLY A 124 12.52 -24.16 9.41
C GLY A 124 11.45 -25.08 9.98
N GLU A 125 11.64 -26.39 9.97
CA GLU A 125 10.77 -27.33 10.71
C GLU A 125 11.38 -27.64 12.09
N GLY A 126 10.87 -26.99 13.16
CA GLY A 126 11.10 -27.40 14.56
C GLY A 126 12.46 -27.13 15.23
N ARG A 127 13.21 -26.09 14.84
CA ARG A 127 14.56 -25.75 15.35
C ARG A 127 14.63 -24.34 15.97
N THR A 128 15.79 -23.96 16.52
CA THR A 128 15.90 -22.67 17.21
C THR A 128 17.18 -21.91 16.86
N ASN A 129 17.16 -20.59 17.07
CA ASN A 129 18.36 -19.73 17.03
C ASN A 129 19.04 -19.60 15.66
N GLN A 130 18.29 -19.52 14.56
CA GLN A 130 18.89 -19.23 13.25
C GLN A 130 19.00 -17.72 13.01
N VAL A 131 20.06 -17.28 12.33
CA VAL A 131 20.30 -15.88 12.01
C VAL A 131 20.31 -15.69 10.49
N PHE A 132 19.58 -14.69 10.00
CA PHE A 132 19.60 -14.25 8.60
C PHE A 132 20.09 -12.82 8.56
N GLU A 133 21.13 -12.55 7.76
CA GLU A 133 21.82 -11.26 7.76
C GLU A 133 22.17 -10.78 6.35
N GLY A 134 21.66 -9.61 5.92
CA GLY A 134 22.06 -9.03 4.63
C GLY A 134 21.49 -9.78 3.42
N LEU A 135 20.29 -10.36 3.53
CA LEU A 135 19.64 -11.13 2.47
C LEU A 135 18.36 -10.43 1.97
N TRP A 136 18.01 -10.64 0.71
CA TRP A 136 16.80 -10.06 0.12
C TRP A 136 15.81 -11.14 -0.31
N PHE A 137 14.64 -11.18 0.31
CA PHE A 137 13.50 -12.02 -0.06
C PHE A 137 12.54 -11.23 -0.96
N LYS A 138 12.54 -11.53 -2.26
CA LYS A 138 11.74 -10.82 -3.28
C LYS A 138 10.69 -11.74 -3.88
N ASN A 139 9.43 -11.29 -4.01
CA ASN A 139 8.33 -12.16 -4.48
C ASN A 139 8.29 -13.49 -3.71
N SER A 140 8.57 -13.44 -2.40
CA SER A 140 8.73 -14.62 -1.56
C SER A 140 8.18 -14.36 -0.17
N GLN A 141 7.93 -15.45 0.57
CA GLN A 141 7.51 -15.42 1.95
C GLN A 141 8.51 -16.18 2.81
N PHE A 142 8.84 -15.60 3.95
CA PHE A 142 9.65 -16.26 4.97
C PHE A 142 8.74 -16.92 6.01
N PHE A 143 8.74 -18.25 6.09
CA PHE A 143 7.97 -18.99 7.08
C PHE A 143 8.81 -19.25 8.34
N ALA A 144 8.60 -18.44 9.38
CA ALA A 144 9.18 -18.60 10.70
C ALA A 144 8.35 -19.60 11.54
N GLY A 145 8.45 -20.89 11.19
CA GLY A 145 7.83 -22.00 11.91
C GLY A 145 8.50 -22.37 13.24
N GLN A 146 9.37 -21.53 13.79
CA GLN A 146 10.24 -21.90 14.90
C GLN A 146 10.67 -20.73 15.81
N SER A 147 11.15 -21.06 17.01
CA SER A 147 11.56 -20.10 18.05
C SER A 147 13.00 -19.61 17.91
N GLY A 148 13.22 -18.31 18.06
CA GLY A 148 14.55 -17.70 18.10
C GLY A 148 15.13 -17.42 16.71
N VAL A 149 14.31 -17.24 15.68
CA VAL A 149 14.80 -16.73 14.39
C VAL A 149 15.17 -15.26 14.56
N ILE A 150 16.37 -14.88 14.11
CA ILE A 150 16.85 -13.49 14.13
C ILE A 150 17.11 -13.05 12.69
N MET A 151 16.58 -11.90 12.31
CA MET A 151 16.79 -11.27 11.02
C MET A 151 17.43 -9.91 11.22
N LYS A 152 18.47 -9.61 10.45
CA LYS A 152 19.21 -8.35 10.51
C LYS A 152 19.51 -7.88 9.08
N TYR A 153 19.30 -6.60 8.78
CA TYR A 153 19.62 -6.07 7.45
C TYR A 153 19.00 -6.90 6.32
N CYS A 154 17.78 -7.39 6.52
CA CYS A 154 17.07 -8.14 5.49
C CYS A 154 16.17 -7.20 4.68
N ILE A 155 15.97 -7.51 3.41
CA ILE A 155 14.96 -6.85 2.59
C ILE A 155 13.85 -7.87 2.31
N PHE A 156 12.60 -7.46 2.49
CA PHE A 156 11.43 -8.21 2.07
C PHE A 156 10.70 -7.34 1.06
N SER A 157 10.51 -7.81 -0.17
CA SER A 157 9.81 -7.01 -1.19
C SER A 157 8.84 -7.79 -2.06
N ASP A 158 7.82 -7.09 -2.55
CA ASP A 158 6.88 -7.57 -3.57
C ASP A 158 6.21 -8.89 -3.18
N THR A 159 5.89 -9.07 -1.89
CA THR A 159 5.43 -10.37 -1.39
C THR A 159 4.10 -10.76 -2.05
N PRO A 160 3.95 -12.03 -2.48
CA PRO A 160 2.81 -12.48 -3.25
C PRO A 160 1.50 -12.27 -2.48
N GLU A 161 0.39 -12.23 -3.22
CA GLU A 161 -0.96 -11.99 -2.72
C GLU A 161 -1.51 -13.23 -2.02
N THR A 162 -0.91 -13.58 -0.89
CA THR A 162 -1.44 -14.60 0.01
C THR A 162 -1.64 -13.97 1.39
N ASP A 163 -2.53 -14.56 2.19
CA ASP A 163 -2.93 -14.04 3.50
C ASP A 163 -1.79 -13.95 4.55
N TRP A 164 -0.56 -14.32 4.18
CA TRP A 164 0.49 -14.67 5.12
C TRP A 164 1.60 -13.61 5.27
N GLY A 165 1.65 -12.58 4.42
CA GLY A 165 2.62 -11.48 4.54
C GLY A 165 4.05 -11.81 4.09
N GLY A 166 5.00 -10.92 4.38
CA GLY A 166 6.42 -11.13 4.06
C GLY A 166 7.14 -12.07 5.00
N VAL A 167 6.98 -11.86 6.32
CA VAL A 167 7.42 -12.79 7.36
C VAL A 167 6.20 -13.36 8.05
N TYR A 168 5.99 -14.65 7.87
CA TYR A 168 4.87 -15.39 8.46
C TYR A 168 5.36 -16.24 9.64
N VAL A 169 4.89 -15.93 10.85
CA VAL A 169 5.26 -16.63 12.09
C VAL A 169 4.15 -17.57 12.52
N ASP A 170 4.41 -18.87 12.42
CA ASP A 170 3.47 -19.95 12.72
C ASP A 170 4.11 -21.03 13.60
N VAL A 171 3.30 -21.88 14.23
CA VAL A 171 3.69 -23.07 15.00
C VAL A 171 4.85 -22.87 16.00
N ALA A 172 4.55 -22.41 17.22
CA ALA A 172 5.55 -22.20 18.30
C ALA A 172 6.76 -21.33 17.89
N GLY A 173 6.50 -20.33 17.04
CA GLY A 173 7.49 -19.44 16.47
C GLY A 173 7.81 -18.22 17.34
N SER A 174 9.07 -17.81 17.32
CA SER A 174 9.48 -16.47 17.76
C SER A 174 10.52 -15.90 16.80
N VAL A 175 10.23 -14.70 16.27
CA VAL A 175 11.13 -13.99 15.35
C VAL A 175 11.53 -12.64 15.95
N SER A 176 12.79 -12.26 15.77
CA SER A 176 13.28 -10.93 16.08
C SER A 176 13.89 -10.31 14.81
N ILE A 177 13.39 -9.15 14.41
CA ILE A 177 13.72 -8.50 13.14
C ILE A 177 14.26 -7.11 13.43
N TYR A 178 15.48 -6.85 12.96
CA TYR A 178 16.23 -5.64 13.22
C TYR A 178 16.74 -5.01 11.92
N ASN A 179 16.67 -3.67 11.80
CA ASN A 179 17.26 -2.91 10.68
C ASN A 179 16.93 -3.49 9.32
N SER A 180 15.70 -3.97 9.16
CA SER A 180 15.24 -4.60 7.93
C SER A 180 14.28 -3.69 7.20
N LEU A 181 14.19 -3.87 5.89
CA LEU A 181 13.36 -3.09 5.00
C LEU A 181 12.23 -3.96 4.43
N PHE A 182 11.01 -3.49 4.56
CA PHE A 182 9.80 -4.13 4.06
C PHE A 182 9.21 -3.23 2.97
N LEU A 183 9.12 -3.72 1.73
CA LEU A 183 8.71 -2.96 0.54
C LEU A 183 7.54 -3.61 -0.19
N ASN A 184 6.53 -2.83 -0.54
CA ASN A 184 5.50 -3.23 -1.50
C ASN A 184 4.85 -4.59 -1.17
N HIS A 185 4.47 -4.77 0.10
CA HIS A 185 3.82 -5.98 0.56
C HIS A 185 2.35 -5.95 0.16
N LYS A 186 1.88 -6.97 -0.55
CA LYS A 186 0.45 -7.07 -0.88
C LYS A 186 -0.45 -7.35 0.34
N THR A 187 0.12 -7.88 1.42
CA THR A 187 -0.54 -8.08 2.72
C THR A 187 0.29 -7.43 3.83
N ALA A 188 0.46 -8.07 4.99
CA ALA A 188 1.30 -7.52 6.06
C ALA A 188 2.79 -7.73 5.78
N GLY A 189 3.65 -6.83 6.26
CA GLY A 189 5.10 -7.08 6.28
C GLY A 189 5.43 -8.25 7.21
N ILE A 190 4.86 -8.23 8.42
CA ILE A 190 5.00 -9.29 9.43
C ILE A 190 3.63 -9.77 9.88
N THR A 191 3.42 -11.07 9.83
CA THR A 191 2.18 -11.73 10.25
C THR A 191 2.48 -12.75 11.36
N VAL A 192 1.79 -12.65 12.50
CA VAL A 192 1.95 -13.56 13.64
C VAL A 192 0.62 -14.23 13.98
N PHE A 193 0.60 -15.56 13.93
CA PHE A 193 -0.57 -16.37 14.25
C PHE A 193 -0.36 -17.18 15.53
N GLY A 194 -1.43 -17.55 16.24
CA GLY A 194 -1.35 -18.53 17.34
C GLY A 194 -0.64 -18.00 18.59
N GLY A 195 -0.13 -18.84 19.49
CA GLY A 195 0.63 -18.37 20.67
C GLY A 195 2.05 -17.84 20.39
N ASN A 196 2.32 -17.38 19.17
CA ASN A 196 3.66 -17.04 18.68
C ASN A 196 4.01 -15.58 18.92
N THR A 197 5.29 -15.21 18.74
CA THR A 197 5.76 -13.85 19.00
C THR A 197 6.62 -13.29 17.86
N ALA A 198 6.51 -12.00 17.58
CA ALA A 198 7.47 -11.27 16.78
C ALA A 198 7.95 -10.03 17.53
N THR A 199 9.23 -9.72 17.42
CA THR A 199 9.81 -8.43 17.82
C THR A 199 10.35 -7.74 16.57
N ALA A 200 9.89 -6.52 16.29
CA ALA A 200 10.34 -5.70 15.17
C ALA A 200 10.92 -4.38 15.68
N LYS A 201 12.23 -4.19 15.54
CA LYS A 201 12.91 -2.95 15.95
C LYS A 201 13.75 -2.32 14.85
N ASN A 202 13.76 -0.99 14.77
CA ASN A 202 14.52 -0.25 13.76
C ASN A 202 14.24 -0.69 12.32
N ASN A 203 13.02 -1.13 12.01
CA ASN A 203 12.70 -1.52 10.64
C ASN A 203 12.06 -0.37 9.88
N ILE A 204 12.20 -0.39 8.57
CA ILE A 204 11.48 0.51 7.66
C ILE A 204 10.40 -0.31 6.97
N PHE A 205 9.14 0.08 7.11
CA PHE A 205 8.00 -0.49 6.41
C PHE A 205 7.50 0.52 5.38
N LEU A 206 7.61 0.20 4.08
CA LEU A 206 7.11 1.01 2.98
C LEU A 206 6.07 0.24 2.18
N GLY A 207 4.81 0.63 2.32
CA GLY A 207 3.77 0.20 1.40
C GLY A 207 3.27 -1.21 1.62
N ALA A 208 2.46 -1.42 2.66
CA ALA A 208 1.64 -2.61 2.78
C ALA A 208 0.24 -2.28 2.17
N GLY A 209 -0.13 -2.97 1.09
CA GLY A 209 -1.32 -2.67 0.29
C GLY A 209 -2.54 -3.54 0.62
N GLY A 210 -2.44 -4.40 1.64
CA GLY A 210 -3.50 -5.35 1.99
C GLY A 210 -4.40 -4.90 3.14
N VAL A 211 -5.39 -5.76 3.44
CA VAL A 211 -6.31 -5.66 4.58
C VAL A 211 -5.56 -5.65 5.94
N TYR A 212 -4.34 -6.17 5.96
CA TYR A 212 -3.54 -6.34 7.18
C TYR A 212 -2.46 -5.28 7.25
N GLY A 213 -2.31 -4.65 8.43
CA GLY A 213 -1.26 -3.71 8.82
C GLY A 213 0.15 -4.07 8.33
N PRO A 214 1.13 -3.14 8.31
CA PRO A 214 2.53 -3.53 8.12
C PRO A 214 2.94 -4.61 9.14
N LEU A 215 2.30 -4.60 10.32
CA LEU A 215 2.30 -5.69 11.29
C LEU A 215 0.88 -6.24 11.48
N TYR A 216 0.75 -7.56 11.60
CA TYR A 216 -0.53 -8.22 11.83
C TYR A 216 -0.42 -9.33 12.87
N SER A 217 -1.36 -9.33 13.82
CA SER A 217 -1.49 -10.28 14.91
C SER A 217 -2.86 -10.96 14.85
N ARG A 218 -2.89 -12.30 14.87
CA ARG A 218 -4.13 -13.10 14.87
C ARG A 218 -4.05 -14.29 15.82
N ASN A 219 -5.20 -14.74 16.33
CA ASN A 219 -5.33 -15.98 17.10
C ASN A 219 -4.36 -16.07 18.32
N ASN A 220 -4.24 -14.97 19.07
CA ASN A 220 -3.31 -14.78 20.19
C ASN A 220 -1.84 -14.48 19.83
N GLY A 221 -1.49 -14.28 18.55
CA GLY A 221 -0.11 -13.99 18.16
C GLY A 221 0.30 -12.64 18.71
N ALA A 222 1.51 -12.49 19.26
CA ALA A 222 1.95 -11.22 19.82
C ALA A 222 2.99 -10.54 18.94
N VAL A 223 2.81 -9.25 18.64
CA VAL A 223 3.81 -8.44 17.96
C VAL A 223 4.26 -7.34 18.89
N SER A 224 5.55 -7.29 19.22
CA SER A 224 6.17 -6.17 19.91
C SER A 224 6.99 -5.36 18.91
N TYR A 225 6.83 -4.04 18.88
CA TYR A 225 7.50 -3.22 17.87
C TYR A 225 7.93 -1.86 18.43
N GLY A 226 9.14 -1.41 18.14
CA GLY A 226 9.67 -0.11 18.60
C GLY A 226 10.70 0.46 17.65
N ASN A 227 10.84 1.78 17.63
CA ASN A 227 11.83 2.49 16.80
C ASN A 227 11.72 2.19 15.29
N ASN A 228 10.57 1.75 14.79
CA ASN A 228 10.37 1.49 13.37
C ASN A 228 9.89 2.74 12.64
N LEU A 229 10.19 2.82 11.35
CA LEU A 229 9.62 3.80 10.45
C LEU A 229 8.50 3.14 9.65
N PHE A 230 7.30 3.70 9.74
CA PHE A 230 6.14 3.25 8.98
C PHE A 230 5.79 4.30 7.93
N GLY A 231 6.08 3.97 6.68
CA GLY A 231 5.72 4.73 5.50
C GLY A 231 4.74 4.00 4.61
N GLY A 232 3.74 4.71 4.11
CA GLY A 232 2.76 4.10 3.22
C GLY A 232 1.91 3.04 3.91
N GLY A 233 1.16 3.47 4.93
CA GLY A 233 0.32 2.59 5.73
C GLY A 233 -0.66 1.76 4.91
N THR A 234 -1.11 0.67 5.50
CA THR A 234 -2.23 -0.12 4.99
C THR A 234 -3.49 0.66 5.15
N TYR A 235 -4.03 1.08 4.00
CA TYR A 235 -5.43 1.40 3.91
C TYR A 235 -6.20 0.08 3.85
N ASN A 236 -6.84 -0.31 4.95
CA ASN A 236 -7.82 -1.39 4.93
C ASN A 236 -9.23 -0.80 4.74
N PRO A 237 -9.80 -0.82 3.51
CA PRO A 237 -11.17 -0.36 3.27
C PRO A 237 -12.22 -1.14 4.07
N ALA A 238 -11.91 -2.37 4.53
CA ALA A 238 -12.83 -3.22 5.28
C ALA A 238 -12.82 -2.99 6.79
N SER A 239 -11.83 -2.28 7.36
CA SER A 239 -11.73 -2.04 8.82
C SER A 239 -11.58 -0.56 9.18
N SER A 240 -12.45 0.29 8.63
CA SER A 240 -12.75 1.63 9.17
C SER A 240 -11.59 2.50 9.69
N GLY A 241 -10.41 2.43 9.08
CA GLY A 241 -9.26 3.22 9.52
C GLY A 241 -7.92 2.83 8.90
N LEU A 242 -7.06 3.83 8.74
CA LEU A 242 -5.63 3.67 8.52
C LEU A 242 -4.99 3.09 9.79
N SER A 243 -4.62 1.81 9.77
CA SER A 243 -3.71 1.27 10.79
C SER A 243 -2.27 1.45 10.30
N LEU A 244 -1.53 2.33 10.98
CA LEU A 244 -0.17 2.69 10.59
C LEU A 244 0.89 1.76 11.18
N SER A 245 0.55 0.94 12.18
CA SER A 245 1.48 0.02 12.86
C SER A 245 1.03 -1.42 12.82
N CYS A 246 -0.04 -1.74 13.54
CA CYS A 246 -0.40 -3.11 13.84
C CYS A 246 -1.91 -3.31 13.92
N THR A 247 -2.42 -4.37 13.30
CA THR A 247 -3.81 -4.82 13.47
C THR A 247 -3.84 -6.13 14.26
N GLY A 248 -4.73 -6.25 15.25
CA GLY A 248 -4.86 -7.45 16.09
C GLY A 248 -4.99 -7.15 17.58
N THR A 249 -5.32 -8.18 18.39
CA THR A 249 -5.57 -8.02 19.83
C THR A 249 -4.29 -7.93 20.68
N ASN A 250 -3.13 -8.33 20.15
CA ASN A 250 -1.90 -8.53 20.92
C ASN A 250 -0.70 -7.79 20.29
N CYS A 251 -0.89 -6.53 19.90
CA CYS A 251 0.18 -5.65 19.45
C CYS A 251 0.68 -4.77 20.61
N THR A 252 1.99 -4.72 20.84
CA THR A 252 2.64 -3.90 21.88
C THR A 252 3.60 -2.91 21.23
N ASP A 253 3.28 -1.62 21.28
CA ASP A 253 4.19 -0.54 20.91
C ASP A 253 5.22 -0.35 22.05
N LEU A 254 6.51 -0.48 21.72
CA LEU A 254 7.63 -0.31 22.63
C LEU A 254 8.17 1.13 22.68
N GLY A 255 7.57 2.05 21.91
CA GLY A 255 7.97 3.45 21.78
C GLY A 255 8.95 3.71 20.62
N GLY A 256 9.19 4.99 20.34
CA GLY A 256 10.17 5.47 19.36
C GLY A 256 9.81 5.22 17.90
N ASN A 257 8.67 4.60 17.60
CA ASN A 257 8.21 4.43 16.22
C ASN A 257 7.93 5.79 15.58
N ILE A 258 8.42 5.98 14.35
CA ILE A 258 8.07 7.09 13.49
C ILE A 258 7.04 6.62 12.48
N TYR A 259 5.89 7.26 12.54
CA TYR A 259 4.90 7.17 11.50
C TYR A 259 5.17 8.33 10.55
N ILE A 260 5.20 8.10 9.23
CA ILE A 260 5.19 9.19 8.24
C ILE A 260 3.81 9.87 8.30
N THR A 261 3.59 10.60 9.39
CA THR A 261 2.37 11.30 9.77
C THR A 261 2.68 12.62 10.45
N GLU A 262 3.87 12.79 11.05
CA GLU A 262 4.19 14.01 11.80
C GLU A 262 5.37 14.78 11.20
N GLN A 263 5.06 16.01 10.76
CA GLN A 263 5.97 17.07 10.30
C GLN A 263 6.75 16.81 9.00
N ASN A 264 7.23 17.89 8.39
CA ASN A 264 7.74 18.09 7.02
C ASN A 264 8.98 17.25 6.60
N THR A 265 9.02 16.00 7.02
CA THR A 265 10.25 15.25 7.21
C THR A 265 10.01 13.74 7.10
N GLY A 266 9.19 13.29 6.13
CA GLY A 266 9.23 11.89 5.73
C GLY A 266 10.66 11.46 5.36
N PRO A 267 10.99 10.15 5.40
CA PRO A 267 12.27 9.63 4.94
C PRO A 267 12.53 10.16 3.54
N ARG A 268 13.64 10.89 3.38
CA ARG A 268 14.08 11.36 2.07
C ARG A 268 14.87 10.24 1.46
N PHE A 269 14.25 9.46 0.59
CA PHE A 269 14.99 8.44 -0.15
C PHE A 269 15.77 9.07 -1.31
N VAL A 270 16.90 8.47 -1.69
CA VAL A 270 17.71 8.87 -2.86
C VAL A 270 16.85 8.88 -4.12
N SER A 271 16.02 7.85 -4.31
CA SER A 271 14.94 7.89 -5.30
C SER A 271 13.78 6.98 -4.93
N TYR A 272 12.57 7.42 -5.29
CA TYR A 272 11.39 6.58 -5.15
C TYR A 272 11.15 5.82 -6.45
N ARG A 273 10.55 4.63 -6.36
CA ARG A 273 10.12 3.87 -7.53
C ARG A 273 9.13 4.67 -8.39
N TYR A 274 8.32 5.51 -7.76
CA TYR A 274 7.36 6.39 -8.42
C TYR A 274 7.61 7.85 -8.04
N PRO A 275 7.98 8.71 -8.99
CA PRO A 275 8.51 10.03 -8.66
C PRO A 275 7.45 10.99 -8.11
N VAL A 276 6.24 11.02 -8.71
CA VAL A 276 5.15 11.94 -8.35
C VAL A 276 3.80 11.20 -8.33
N PRO A 277 3.12 11.11 -7.18
CA PRO A 277 1.77 10.52 -7.10
C PRO A 277 0.73 11.35 -7.86
N GLN A 278 -0.17 10.66 -8.55
CA GLN A 278 -1.37 11.25 -9.15
C GLN A 278 -2.53 11.18 -8.15
N VAL A 279 -3.20 12.31 -7.92
CA VAL A 279 -4.34 12.40 -6.99
C VAL A 279 -5.57 12.96 -7.70
N SER A 280 -6.73 12.31 -7.51
CA SER A 280 -8.03 12.85 -7.88
C SER A 280 -8.97 12.93 -6.67
N ILE A 281 -9.70 14.05 -6.57
CA ILE A 281 -10.82 14.22 -5.63
C ILE A 281 -12.12 14.01 -6.39
N GLN A 282 -13.00 13.18 -5.82
CA GLN A 282 -14.26 12.80 -6.41
C GLN A 282 -15.39 13.00 -5.41
N TYR A 283 -16.58 13.27 -5.91
CA TYR A 283 -17.78 13.41 -5.10
C TYR A 283 -18.90 12.62 -5.73
N ASP A 284 -19.57 11.79 -4.95
CA ASP A 284 -20.67 10.95 -5.38
C ASP A 284 -22.01 11.59 -4.96
N ASP A 285 -23.04 11.42 -5.79
CA ASP A 285 -24.45 11.76 -5.56
C ASP A 285 -24.82 13.26 -5.57
N ASP A 286 -24.38 14.03 -4.56
CA ASP A 286 -24.97 15.35 -4.25
C ASP A 286 -24.26 16.50 -4.98
N VAL A 287 -24.94 17.00 -6.02
CA VAL A 287 -24.48 18.12 -6.86
C VAL A 287 -24.17 19.39 -6.06
N ASN A 288 -24.99 19.72 -5.06
CA ASN A 288 -24.85 21.00 -4.34
C ASN A 288 -23.64 20.95 -3.41
N HIS A 289 -23.44 19.85 -2.70
CA HIS A 289 -22.27 19.67 -1.84
C HIS A 289 -20.98 19.61 -2.64
N TYR A 290 -20.99 19.02 -3.84
CA TYR A 290 -19.86 19.10 -4.76
C TYR A 290 -19.53 20.54 -5.15
N ILE A 291 -20.55 21.35 -5.49
CA ILE A 291 -20.35 22.78 -5.82
C ILE A 291 -19.70 23.51 -4.65
N ASP A 292 -20.19 23.30 -3.43
CA ASP A 292 -19.64 23.91 -2.22
C ASP A 292 -18.18 23.47 -1.98
N MET A 293 -17.89 22.17 -2.10
CA MET A 293 -16.54 21.63 -1.98
C MET A 293 -15.58 22.22 -3.02
N MET A 294 -15.99 22.29 -4.30
CA MET A 294 -15.13 22.85 -5.36
C MET A 294 -14.93 24.36 -5.22
N SER A 295 -15.87 25.09 -4.62
CA SER A 295 -15.69 26.52 -4.31
C SER A 295 -14.53 26.76 -3.34
N VAL A 296 -14.33 25.82 -2.41
CA VAL A 296 -13.27 25.85 -1.41
C VAL A 296 -11.95 25.35 -2.00
N LEU A 297 -11.96 24.17 -2.64
CA LEU A 297 -10.76 23.55 -3.19
C LEU A 297 -10.20 24.27 -4.43
N GLY A 298 -11.01 25.10 -5.10
CA GLY A 298 -10.55 25.95 -6.20
C GLY A 298 -9.43 26.91 -5.81
N ASN A 299 -9.35 27.34 -4.54
CA ASN A 299 -8.26 28.17 -4.02
C ASN A 299 -6.89 27.48 -4.05
N TYR A 300 -6.89 26.15 -4.10
CA TYR A 300 -5.70 25.31 -4.13
C TYR A 300 -5.34 24.84 -5.55
N GLY A 301 -6.06 25.31 -6.57
CA GLY A 301 -5.87 24.89 -7.96
C GLY A 301 -6.37 23.48 -8.28
N VAL A 302 -7.07 22.83 -7.34
CA VAL A 302 -7.56 21.45 -7.50
C VAL A 302 -8.78 21.40 -8.39
N LYS A 303 -8.81 20.40 -9.28
CA LYS A 303 -9.97 20.03 -10.10
C LYS A 303 -10.51 18.69 -9.61
N GLY A 304 -11.82 18.60 -9.48
CA GLY A 304 -12.49 17.40 -8.99
C GLY A 304 -13.45 16.81 -10.00
N THR A 305 -13.90 15.58 -9.74
CA THR A 305 -14.90 14.88 -10.54
C THR A 305 -16.18 14.65 -9.74
N LEU A 306 -17.34 15.07 -10.27
CA LEU A 306 -18.64 14.73 -9.72
C LEU A 306 -19.18 13.47 -10.40
N PHE A 307 -19.66 12.49 -9.64
CA PHE A 307 -20.42 11.33 -10.11
C PHE A 307 -21.85 11.42 -9.58
N PRO A 308 -22.76 12.11 -10.30
CA PRO A 308 -24.13 12.24 -9.84
C PRO A 308 -24.93 10.99 -10.21
N VAL A 309 -25.81 10.57 -9.31
CA VAL A 309 -26.88 9.62 -9.64
C VAL A 309 -27.93 10.40 -10.39
N TYR A 310 -27.96 10.22 -11.69
CA TYR A 310 -28.86 10.95 -12.55
C TYR A 310 -30.19 10.21 -12.62
N GLY A 311 -30.91 10.25 -11.49
CA GLY A 311 -32.21 9.64 -11.16
C GLY A 311 -33.38 9.97 -12.07
N PHE A 312 -33.12 10.34 -13.32
CA PHE A 312 -34.06 10.83 -14.31
C PHE A 312 -34.81 12.09 -13.88
N VAL A 313 -34.35 12.75 -12.80
CA VAL A 313 -34.68 14.13 -12.48
C VAL A 313 -33.57 14.98 -13.10
N PRO A 314 -33.89 15.79 -14.13
CA PRO A 314 -32.90 16.68 -14.73
C PRO A 314 -32.31 17.62 -13.69
N PHE A 315 -31.08 18.06 -13.92
CA PHE A 315 -30.50 19.08 -13.06
C PHE A 315 -31.39 20.33 -13.11
N SER A 316 -31.58 20.97 -11.96
CA SER A 316 -32.23 22.28 -11.95
C SER A 316 -31.43 23.28 -12.80
N GLN A 317 -32.10 24.29 -13.35
CA GLN A 317 -31.40 25.29 -14.18
C GLN A 317 -30.23 25.96 -13.44
N ALA A 318 -30.35 26.15 -12.12
CA ALA A 318 -29.28 26.68 -11.28
C ALA A 318 -28.10 25.70 -11.18
N GLN A 319 -28.36 24.41 -10.96
CA GLN A 319 -27.32 23.38 -10.94
C GLN A 319 -26.61 23.26 -12.28
N LYS A 320 -27.35 23.28 -13.41
CA LYS A 320 -26.76 23.27 -14.75
C LYS A 320 -25.79 24.43 -14.94
N ALA A 321 -26.19 25.64 -14.56
CA ALA A 321 -25.34 26.83 -14.68
C ALA A 321 -24.06 26.71 -13.84
N SER A 322 -24.18 26.26 -12.59
CA SER A 322 -23.02 26.07 -11.70
C SER A 322 -22.09 24.97 -12.19
N LEU A 323 -22.63 23.82 -12.62
CA LEU A 323 -21.83 22.71 -13.16
C LEU A 323 -21.13 23.12 -14.46
N GLN A 324 -21.81 23.86 -15.34
CA GLN A 324 -21.18 24.37 -16.57
C GLN A 324 -20.00 25.29 -16.26
N ALA A 325 -20.14 26.18 -15.27
CA ALA A 325 -19.05 27.05 -14.85
C ALA A 325 -17.85 26.25 -14.29
N LEU A 326 -18.12 25.20 -13.50
CA LEU A 326 -17.07 24.29 -13.01
C LEU A 326 -16.40 23.54 -14.18
N ILE A 327 -17.17 22.98 -15.10
CA ILE A 327 -16.65 22.28 -16.29
C ILE A 327 -15.78 23.20 -17.14
N ASP A 328 -16.24 24.43 -17.41
CA ASP A 328 -15.47 25.40 -18.20
C ASP A 328 -14.17 25.83 -17.49
N SER A 329 -14.10 25.67 -16.17
CA SER A 329 -12.87 25.86 -15.38
C SER A 329 -12.02 24.58 -15.23
N GLY A 330 -12.38 23.48 -15.90
CA GLY A 330 -11.60 22.24 -15.98
C GLY A 330 -12.03 21.12 -15.03
N HIS A 331 -13.17 21.24 -14.35
CA HIS A 331 -13.72 20.16 -13.55
C HIS A 331 -14.44 19.12 -14.42
N GLU A 332 -14.67 17.93 -13.89
CA GLU A 332 -15.35 16.84 -14.60
C GLU A 332 -16.69 16.50 -13.97
N VAL A 333 -17.67 16.16 -14.80
CA VAL A 333 -18.88 15.44 -14.39
C VAL A 333 -18.89 14.07 -15.07
N GLY A 334 -18.71 13.03 -14.27
CA GLY A 334 -18.85 11.63 -14.61
C GLY A 334 -20.31 11.16 -14.51
N CYS A 335 -20.51 9.86 -14.30
CA CYS A 335 -21.83 9.24 -14.20
C CYS A 335 -21.83 8.14 -13.14
N HIS A 336 -22.86 8.12 -12.28
CA HIS A 336 -22.95 7.21 -11.13
C HIS A 336 -24.14 6.25 -11.21
N GLY A 337 -24.50 5.85 -12.43
CA GLY A 337 -25.73 5.11 -12.63
C GLY A 337 -26.97 6.00 -12.78
N GLY A 338 -28.06 5.36 -13.16
CA GLY A 338 -29.39 5.99 -13.22
C GLY A 338 -30.15 5.84 -11.92
N SER A 339 -29.86 4.81 -11.12
CA SER A 339 -30.55 4.57 -9.87
C SER A 339 -29.63 4.25 -8.70
N HIS A 340 -28.30 4.29 -8.86
CA HIS A 340 -27.34 3.94 -7.81
C HIS A 340 -27.37 2.46 -7.39
N ASN A 341 -28.04 1.57 -8.14
CA ASN A 341 -28.07 0.15 -7.82
C ASN A 341 -26.70 -0.53 -8.04
N SER A 342 -26.43 -1.58 -7.27
CA SER A 342 -25.28 -2.44 -7.47
C SER A 342 -25.42 -3.20 -8.80
N LEU A 343 -24.39 -3.11 -9.64
CA LEU A 343 -24.43 -3.63 -11.01
C LEU A 343 -24.15 -5.13 -11.09
N ILE A 344 -23.81 -5.78 -9.98
CA ILE A 344 -23.64 -7.23 -9.92
C ILE A 344 -24.92 -7.96 -9.44
N LEU A 345 -25.98 -7.21 -9.15
CA LEU A 345 -27.24 -7.78 -8.70
C LEU A 345 -27.94 -8.56 -9.81
N THR A 346 -28.43 -9.74 -9.47
CA THR A 346 -29.28 -10.56 -10.35
C THR A 346 -30.77 -10.40 -10.03
N LYS A 347 -31.09 -9.83 -8.87
CA LYS A 347 -32.44 -9.74 -8.31
C LYS A 347 -32.67 -8.33 -7.78
N ALA A 348 -33.80 -7.76 -8.12
CA ALA A 348 -34.20 -6.45 -7.62
C ALA A 348 -34.90 -6.62 -6.26
N PHE A 349 -36.12 -7.15 -6.27
CA PHE A 349 -36.97 -7.21 -5.08
C PHE A 349 -37.89 -8.44 -5.08
N LYS A 350 -38.48 -8.71 -3.92
CA LYS A 350 -39.41 -9.82 -3.67
C LYS A 350 -40.82 -9.28 -3.49
N ILE A 351 -41.77 -9.79 -4.28
CA ILE A 351 -43.19 -9.47 -4.13
C ILE A 351 -43.88 -10.57 -3.34
N SER A 352 -44.63 -10.19 -2.31
CA SER A 352 -45.50 -11.07 -1.53
C SER A 352 -46.94 -10.59 -1.60
N THR A 353 -47.89 -11.43 -1.17
CA THR A 353 -49.31 -11.09 -1.24
C THR A 353 -50.10 -11.74 -0.12
N THR A 354 -51.08 -11.01 0.42
CA THR A 354 -52.13 -11.54 1.32
C THR A 354 -53.43 -11.82 0.57
N ASN A 355 -53.46 -11.55 -0.74
CA ASN A 355 -54.63 -11.83 -1.57
C ASN A 355 -54.86 -13.34 -1.67
N SER A 356 -56.13 -13.72 -1.58
CA SER A 356 -56.58 -15.11 -1.68
C SER A 356 -56.65 -15.58 -3.15
N GLY A 357 -56.79 -16.89 -3.35
CA GLY A 357 -56.92 -17.49 -4.67
C GLY A 357 -55.60 -17.60 -5.43
N THR A 358 -55.68 -17.70 -6.76
CA THR A 358 -54.52 -17.79 -7.64
C THR A 358 -53.98 -16.38 -7.89
N ASN A 359 -52.71 -16.19 -7.56
CA ASN A 359 -52.01 -14.92 -7.76
C ASN A 359 -50.99 -15.08 -8.90
N ARG A 360 -50.76 -14.01 -9.67
CA ARG A 360 -49.82 -13.99 -10.79
C ARG A 360 -49.09 -12.66 -10.85
N LEU A 361 -47.78 -12.71 -11.07
CA LEU A 361 -46.99 -11.58 -11.57
C LEU A 361 -46.64 -11.86 -13.03
N THR A 362 -46.77 -10.84 -13.88
CA THR A 362 -46.23 -10.84 -15.24
C THR A 362 -45.50 -9.52 -15.47
N ILE A 363 -44.22 -9.61 -15.77
CA ILE A 363 -43.35 -8.51 -16.21
C ILE A 363 -43.04 -8.77 -17.67
N ASP A 364 -43.27 -7.77 -18.50
CA ASP A 364 -42.94 -7.75 -19.91
C ASP A 364 -42.14 -6.48 -20.16
N GLY A 365 -40.82 -6.58 -20.05
CA GLY A 365 -39.85 -5.52 -20.25
C GLY A 365 -39.58 -5.21 -21.71
N THR A 366 -39.86 -6.16 -22.61
CA THR A 366 -39.49 -6.06 -24.02
C THR A 366 -40.61 -5.52 -24.91
N THR A 367 -41.77 -6.17 -24.91
CA THR A 367 -42.79 -5.99 -25.95
C THR A 367 -43.88 -5.04 -25.51
N ASN A 368 -44.49 -5.33 -24.36
CA ASN A 368 -45.63 -4.56 -23.86
C ASN A 368 -45.26 -3.53 -22.80
N LYS A 369 -44.01 -3.54 -22.30
CA LYS A 369 -43.47 -2.57 -21.34
C LYS A 369 -44.41 -2.38 -20.14
N ARG A 370 -44.77 -3.50 -19.50
CA ARG A 370 -45.77 -3.53 -18.43
C ARG A 370 -45.47 -4.53 -17.33
N LEU A 371 -45.94 -4.22 -16.13
CA LEU A 371 -45.97 -5.10 -14.97
C LEU A 371 -47.41 -5.28 -14.53
N LYS A 372 -47.82 -6.54 -14.35
CA LYS A 372 -49.15 -6.92 -13.88
C LYS A 372 -49.06 -7.78 -12.63
N LEU A 373 -49.80 -7.40 -11.60
CA LEU A 373 -50.09 -8.22 -10.43
C LEU A 373 -51.58 -8.54 -10.45
N GLU A 374 -51.91 -9.83 -10.51
CA GLU A 374 -53.28 -10.31 -10.69
C GLU A 374 -53.63 -11.29 -9.56
N SER A 375 -54.85 -11.20 -9.03
CA SER A 375 -55.41 -12.12 -8.04
C SER A 375 -56.81 -12.54 -8.45
N THR A 376 -57.08 -13.85 -8.49
CA THR A 376 -58.42 -14.37 -8.78
C THR A 376 -59.36 -14.30 -7.58
N GLY A 377 -58.83 -14.40 -6.36
CA GLY A 377 -59.62 -14.28 -5.13
C GLY A 377 -59.95 -12.83 -4.77
N ASN A 378 -59.14 -11.87 -5.24
CA ASN A 378 -59.35 -10.44 -5.00
C ASN A 378 -59.10 -9.59 -6.27
N PRO A 379 -59.94 -9.67 -7.33
CA PRO A 379 -59.67 -8.99 -8.61
C PRO A 379 -59.59 -7.45 -8.52
N TRP A 380 -60.24 -6.83 -7.53
CA TRP A 380 -60.15 -5.39 -7.26
C TRP A 380 -58.77 -4.95 -6.75
N ASN A 381 -57.92 -5.90 -6.34
CA ASN A 381 -56.55 -5.66 -5.93
C ASN A 381 -55.54 -5.81 -7.09
N ASN A 382 -56.00 -6.03 -8.32
CA ASN A 382 -55.11 -6.11 -9.47
C ASN A 382 -54.38 -4.78 -9.71
N VAL A 383 -53.10 -4.87 -10.09
CA VAL A 383 -52.25 -3.73 -10.41
C VAL A 383 -51.70 -3.92 -11.81
N THR A 384 -51.73 -2.86 -12.61
CA THR A 384 -51.06 -2.80 -13.91
C THR A 384 -50.29 -1.48 -13.98
N ILE A 385 -49.01 -1.58 -14.29
CA ILE A 385 -48.14 -0.43 -14.53
C ILE A 385 -47.65 -0.56 -15.97
N ASP A 386 -47.79 0.53 -16.71
CA ASP A 386 -47.41 0.63 -18.12
C ASP A 386 -46.37 1.74 -18.24
N TRP A 387 -45.20 1.40 -18.79
CA TRP A 387 -44.09 2.32 -19.08
C TRP A 387 -43.79 2.44 -20.57
N SER A 388 -44.76 2.10 -21.42
CA SER A 388 -44.64 2.26 -22.89
C SER A 388 -44.55 3.72 -23.32
N SER A 389 -45.20 4.64 -22.59
CA SER A 389 -45.28 6.07 -22.90
C SER A 389 -44.29 6.94 -22.11
N ALA A 390 -43.87 6.49 -20.93
CA ALA A 390 -42.91 7.17 -20.08
C ALA A 390 -42.24 6.16 -19.14
N PRO A 391 -40.96 6.37 -18.77
CA PRO A 391 -40.29 5.53 -17.77
C PRO A 391 -41.10 5.44 -16.47
N LYS A 392 -41.08 4.25 -15.85
CA LYS A 392 -41.64 3.98 -14.53
C LYS A 392 -40.58 3.38 -13.64
N THR A 393 -40.70 3.64 -12.36
CA THR A 393 -39.71 3.32 -11.35
C THR A 393 -40.27 2.37 -10.28
N TYR A 394 -39.38 1.92 -9.40
CA TYR A 394 -39.73 1.19 -8.20
C TYR A 394 -40.75 1.95 -7.34
N ILE A 395 -40.60 3.27 -7.16
CA ILE A 395 -41.54 4.05 -6.35
C ILE A 395 -42.94 4.12 -6.98
N ASP A 396 -43.05 4.15 -8.32
CA ASP A 396 -44.34 4.04 -9.01
C ASP A 396 -45.04 2.71 -8.65
N LEU A 397 -44.27 1.63 -8.57
CA LEU A 397 -44.78 0.32 -8.18
C LEU A 397 -45.24 0.28 -6.73
N VAL A 398 -44.42 0.75 -5.80
CA VAL A 398 -44.79 0.85 -4.37
C VAL A 398 -46.10 1.63 -4.19
N ASN A 399 -46.22 2.78 -4.86
CA ASN A 399 -47.43 3.58 -4.82
C ASN A 399 -48.64 2.85 -5.42
N ALA A 400 -48.45 2.15 -6.55
CA ALA A 400 -49.54 1.46 -7.24
C ALA A 400 -50.09 0.24 -6.47
N ILE A 401 -49.26 -0.39 -5.62
CA ILE A 401 -49.65 -1.55 -4.82
C ILE A 401 -50.17 -1.21 -3.42
N SER A 402 -49.94 0.02 -2.94
CA SER A 402 -50.34 0.46 -1.61
C SER A 402 -51.83 0.19 -1.35
N GLY A 403 -52.13 -0.50 -0.24
CA GLY A 403 -53.51 -0.85 0.16
C GLY A 403 -54.16 -2.00 -0.62
N LYS A 404 -53.45 -2.65 -1.57
CA LYS A 404 -54.03 -3.72 -2.42
C LYS A 404 -53.58 -5.14 -2.04
N GLY A 405 -53.11 -5.34 -0.81
CA GLY A 405 -52.71 -6.67 -0.32
C GLY A 405 -51.45 -7.24 -0.96
N TRP A 406 -50.71 -6.45 -1.75
CA TRP A 406 -49.36 -6.80 -2.21
C TRP A 406 -48.34 -6.08 -1.34
N SER A 407 -47.19 -6.71 -1.12
CA SER A 407 -46.05 -6.10 -0.45
C SER A 407 -44.77 -6.37 -1.22
N ILE A 408 -43.84 -5.43 -1.13
CA ILE A 408 -42.49 -5.60 -1.65
C ILE A 408 -41.55 -5.70 -0.46
N THR A 409 -40.62 -6.63 -0.55
CA THR A 409 -39.47 -6.72 0.34
C THR A 409 -38.23 -6.62 -0.51
N ASP A 410 -37.44 -5.60 -0.26
CA ASP A 410 -36.20 -5.39 -0.97
C ASP A 410 -35.23 -6.53 -0.64
N ILE A 411 -34.67 -7.13 -1.70
CA ILE A 411 -33.70 -8.24 -1.55
C ILE A 411 -32.30 -7.65 -1.35
N HIS A 412 -32.04 -6.51 -2.00
CA HIS A 412 -30.90 -5.62 -1.84
C HIS A 412 -31.41 -4.18 -1.72
N ILE A 413 -30.56 -3.21 -1.36
CA ILE A 413 -30.91 -1.79 -1.34
C ILE A 413 -31.35 -1.38 -2.76
N THR A 414 -32.63 -1.60 -3.06
CA THR A 414 -33.23 -1.27 -4.34
C THR A 414 -33.58 0.18 -4.22
N GLU A 415 -32.79 0.99 -4.88
CA GLU A 415 -32.99 2.42 -4.83
C GLU A 415 -34.31 2.79 -5.47
N SER A 416 -34.96 3.82 -4.91
CA SER A 416 -36.30 4.26 -5.30
C SER A 416 -36.44 4.59 -6.80
N LEU A 417 -35.31 4.82 -7.46
CA LEU A 417 -35.15 5.23 -8.85
C LEU A 417 -34.96 4.05 -9.84
N LEU A 418 -34.88 2.80 -9.37
CA LEU A 418 -34.74 1.64 -10.27
C LEU A 418 -35.86 1.64 -11.31
N ARG A 419 -35.52 1.65 -12.59
CA ARG A 419 -36.52 1.60 -13.67
C ARG A 419 -37.13 0.21 -13.77
N LEU A 420 -38.44 0.15 -13.97
CA LEU A 420 -39.15 -1.11 -14.22
C LEU A 420 -38.76 -1.73 -15.57
N SER A 421 -38.21 -0.95 -16.50
CA SER A 421 -37.60 -1.45 -17.74
C SER A 421 -36.33 -2.27 -17.52
N SER A 422 -35.69 -2.14 -16.36
CA SER A 422 -34.48 -2.89 -16.01
C SER A 422 -34.78 -4.34 -15.57
N LEU A 423 -36.04 -4.70 -15.41
CA LEU A 423 -36.46 -6.05 -15.01
C LEU A 423 -36.52 -6.98 -16.22
N MET A 424 -36.12 -8.24 -16.04
CA MET A 424 -36.34 -9.28 -17.06
C MET A 424 -37.82 -9.58 -17.25
N ASP A 425 -38.15 -10.20 -18.38
CA ASP A 425 -39.45 -10.81 -18.65
C ASP A 425 -39.72 -11.94 -17.62
N THR A 426 -40.21 -11.53 -16.45
CA THR A 426 -40.42 -12.38 -15.29
C THR A 426 -41.89 -12.76 -15.20
N SER A 427 -42.20 -14.04 -15.04
CA SER A 427 -43.56 -14.46 -14.71
C SER A 427 -43.56 -15.54 -13.64
N CYS A 428 -44.49 -15.43 -12.70
CA CYS A 428 -44.62 -16.40 -11.62
C CYS A 428 -46.08 -16.51 -11.16
N SER A 429 -46.44 -17.71 -10.73
CA SER A 429 -47.75 -18.05 -10.18
C SER A 429 -47.68 -18.52 -8.71
N SER A 430 -46.48 -18.64 -8.16
CA SER A 430 -46.22 -18.91 -6.74
C SER A 430 -45.68 -17.65 -6.07
N PHE A 431 -46.18 -17.38 -4.85
CA PHE A 431 -45.75 -16.25 -4.04
C PHE A 431 -45.18 -16.75 -2.71
N PRO A 432 -44.12 -16.11 -2.22
CA PRO A 432 -43.53 -14.87 -2.74
C PRO A 432 -42.67 -15.06 -4.00
N CYS A 433 -42.67 -14.05 -4.87
CA CYS A 433 -42.03 -14.09 -6.18
C CYS A 433 -40.86 -13.10 -6.26
N GLN A 434 -39.78 -13.48 -6.93
CA GLN A 434 -38.60 -12.63 -7.12
C GLN A 434 -38.65 -11.97 -8.50
N ALA A 435 -38.49 -10.64 -8.54
CA ALA A 435 -38.27 -9.90 -9.78
C ALA A 435 -36.78 -9.88 -10.09
N GLU A 436 -36.41 -10.37 -11.27
CA GLU A 436 -35.02 -10.49 -11.68
C GLU A 436 -34.59 -9.30 -12.56
N LEU A 437 -33.32 -8.92 -12.45
CA LEU A 437 -32.70 -7.86 -13.27
C LEU A 437 -32.19 -8.45 -14.58
N ASP A 438 -32.39 -7.73 -15.69
CA ASP A 438 -31.83 -8.15 -16.98
C ASP A 438 -30.35 -7.81 -17.03
N ILE A 439 -29.47 -8.77 -16.72
CA ILE A 439 -28.00 -8.62 -16.73
C ILE A 439 -27.33 -9.37 -17.90
N THR A 440 -28.08 -9.63 -18.98
CA THR A 440 -27.56 -10.34 -20.16
C THR A 440 -26.70 -9.44 -21.06
N GLY A 441 -26.14 -9.97 -22.15
CA GLY A 441 -25.38 -9.15 -23.12
C GLY A 441 -26.19 -8.03 -23.80
N GLN A 442 -27.53 -8.07 -23.71
CA GLN A 442 -28.46 -7.01 -24.14
C GLN A 442 -29.21 -6.41 -22.95
N SER A 443 -28.54 -6.37 -21.80
CA SER A 443 -29.07 -5.93 -20.51
C SER A 443 -29.75 -4.57 -20.59
N ARG A 444 -31.07 -4.55 -20.41
CA ARG A 444 -31.81 -3.29 -20.20
C ARG A 444 -31.45 -2.60 -18.89
N PHE A 445 -31.07 -3.37 -17.87
CA PHE A 445 -30.58 -2.80 -16.62
C PHE A 445 -29.29 -2.00 -16.82
N TYR A 446 -28.27 -2.57 -17.46
CA TYR A 446 -27.03 -1.87 -17.75
C TYR A 446 -27.23 -0.74 -18.77
N GLU A 447 -28.15 -0.88 -19.73
CA GLU A 447 -28.48 0.23 -20.63
C GLU A 447 -29.08 1.41 -19.87
N ASP A 448 -30.02 1.15 -18.95
CA ASP A 448 -30.62 2.19 -18.12
C ASP A 448 -29.61 2.83 -17.16
N GLU A 449 -28.77 2.02 -16.51
CA GLU A 449 -27.78 2.50 -15.54
C GLU A 449 -26.56 3.18 -16.18
N MET A 450 -26.04 2.66 -17.29
CA MET A 450 -24.75 3.11 -17.85
C MET A 450 -24.90 3.95 -19.11
N ILE A 451 -25.87 3.66 -19.98
CA ILE A 451 -25.96 4.34 -21.28
C ILE A 451 -26.93 5.51 -21.18
N ASN A 452 -28.15 5.24 -20.74
CA ASN A 452 -29.21 6.23 -20.66
C ASN A 452 -28.87 7.31 -19.62
N ALA A 453 -28.39 6.92 -18.43
CA ALA A 453 -28.00 7.88 -17.40
C ALA A 453 -26.88 8.82 -17.89
N CYS A 454 -25.79 8.27 -18.43
CA CYS A 454 -24.66 9.09 -18.87
C CYS A 454 -25.00 9.94 -20.11
N THR A 455 -25.86 9.44 -21.01
CA THR A 455 -26.39 10.21 -22.14
C THR A 455 -27.22 11.39 -21.63
N SER A 456 -28.12 11.17 -20.68
CA SER A 456 -28.95 12.25 -20.15
C SER A 456 -28.13 13.31 -19.41
N ILE A 457 -27.10 12.93 -18.64
CA ILE A 457 -26.15 13.90 -18.07
C ILE A 457 -25.47 14.71 -19.19
N SER A 458 -25.03 14.02 -20.25
CA SER A 458 -24.33 14.65 -21.36
C SER A 458 -25.21 15.65 -22.12
N GLU A 459 -26.49 15.32 -22.32
CA GLU A 459 -27.50 16.20 -22.92
C GLU A 459 -27.80 17.41 -22.03
N ASP A 460 -27.94 17.19 -20.73
CA ASP A 460 -28.26 18.25 -19.77
C ASP A 460 -27.15 19.30 -19.64
N LEU A 461 -25.89 18.87 -19.77
CA LEU A 461 -24.70 19.70 -19.64
C LEU A 461 -24.08 20.08 -20.99
N GLY A 462 -24.60 19.58 -22.11
CA GLY A 462 -24.04 19.83 -23.45
C GLY A 462 -22.58 19.39 -23.62
N ARG A 463 -22.12 18.42 -22.82
CA ARG A 463 -20.73 17.93 -22.77
C ARG A 463 -20.73 16.42 -22.60
N PRO A 464 -19.87 15.66 -23.29
CA PRO A 464 -19.84 14.21 -23.15
C PRO A 464 -19.32 13.81 -21.76
N VAL A 465 -20.02 12.89 -21.09
CA VAL A 465 -19.50 12.16 -19.93
C VAL A 465 -18.40 11.20 -20.40
N THR A 466 -17.26 11.20 -19.70
CA THR A 466 -16.10 10.36 -20.07
C THR A 466 -15.69 9.34 -19.03
N SER A 467 -16.31 9.33 -17.86
CA SER A 467 -15.97 8.40 -16.79
C SER A 467 -17.19 7.94 -15.99
N PHE A 468 -17.02 6.84 -15.27
CA PHE A 468 -18.11 6.19 -14.52
C PHE A 468 -17.67 5.80 -13.11
N ALA A 469 -18.57 5.86 -12.16
CA ALA A 469 -18.41 5.26 -10.84
C ALA A 469 -19.50 4.22 -10.64
N TYR A 470 -19.12 2.99 -10.28
CA TYR A 470 -20.10 1.92 -10.04
C TYR A 470 -20.94 2.23 -8.80
N GLY A 471 -22.26 2.08 -8.87
CA GLY A 471 -23.14 2.17 -7.70
C GLY A 471 -22.72 1.17 -6.63
N PHE A 472 -22.62 1.61 -5.37
CA PHE A 472 -21.99 0.86 -4.26
C PHE A 472 -20.54 0.40 -4.53
N GLY A 473 -19.92 0.88 -5.61
CA GLY A 473 -18.61 0.48 -6.10
C GLY A 473 -18.50 -0.96 -6.59
N ASP A 474 -19.62 -1.62 -6.85
CA ASP A 474 -19.68 -3.03 -7.23
C ASP A 474 -19.54 -3.28 -8.73
N TRP A 475 -18.64 -4.19 -9.09
CA TRP A 475 -18.41 -4.61 -10.46
C TRP A 475 -17.97 -6.07 -10.55
N ASN A 476 -18.08 -6.64 -11.75
CA ASN A 476 -17.48 -7.93 -12.11
C ASN A 476 -17.02 -7.86 -13.58
N THR A 477 -16.41 -8.93 -14.09
CA THR A 477 -15.95 -8.98 -15.48
C THR A 477 -17.07 -8.71 -16.50
N GLY A 478 -18.28 -9.20 -16.26
CA GLY A 478 -19.43 -8.96 -17.14
C GLY A 478 -19.87 -7.50 -17.18
N VAL A 479 -19.85 -6.81 -16.04
CA VAL A 479 -20.12 -5.36 -15.93
C VAL A 479 -19.06 -4.56 -16.70
N ILE A 480 -17.77 -4.89 -16.51
CA ILE A 480 -16.67 -4.25 -17.25
C ILE A 480 -16.81 -4.47 -18.76
N ASP A 481 -17.07 -5.71 -19.17
CA ASP A 481 -17.23 -6.06 -20.58
C ASP A 481 -18.43 -5.35 -21.21
N TYR A 482 -19.54 -5.19 -20.48
CA TYR A 482 -20.67 -4.42 -21.00
C TYR A 482 -20.30 -2.95 -21.15
N LEU A 483 -19.72 -2.33 -20.11
CA LEU A 483 -19.38 -0.91 -20.10
C LEU A 483 -18.40 -0.57 -21.23
N ARG A 484 -17.33 -1.36 -21.40
CA ARG A 484 -16.30 -1.11 -22.42
C ARG A 484 -16.82 -1.29 -23.86
N ASN A 485 -17.76 -2.23 -24.07
CA ASN A 485 -18.21 -2.60 -25.42
C ASN A 485 -19.39 -1.74 -25.90
N ASN A 486 -20.13 -1.11 -24.97
CA ASN A 486 -21.35 -0.38 -25.29
C ASN A 486 -21.28 1.13 -24.96
N THR A 487 -20.16 1.63 -24.45
CA THR A 487 -19.98 3.06 -24.14
C THR A 487 -18.69 3.61 -24.74
N SER A 488 -18.55 4.94 -24.74
CA SER A 488 -17.31 5.66 -25.08
C SER A 488 -16.52 6.11 -23.85
N LEU A 489 -16.88 5.59 -22.67
CA LEU A 489 -16.26 5.97 -21.41
C LEU A 489 -14.78 5.53 -21.40
N LYS A 490 -13.94 6.33 -20.76
CA LYS A 490 -12.50 6.08 -20.69
C LYS A 490 -12.14 5.03 -19.65
N GLY A 491 -12.97 4.87 -18.63
CA GLY A 491 -12.69 4.02 -17.48
C GLY A 491 -13.76 4.17 -16.41
N ALA A 492 -13.58 3.44 -15.33
CA ALA A 492 -14.53 3.41 -14.22
C ALA A 492 -13.84 3.18 -12.87
N ARG A 493 -14.45 3.74 -11.83
CA ARG A 493 -14.06 3.57 -10.43
C ARG A 493 -15.02 2.62 -9.71
N GLY A 494 -14.47 1.72 -8.89
CA GLY A 494 -15.21 0.88 -7.93
C GLY A 494 -14.72 1.04 -6.49
N THR A 495 -15.32 0.30 -5.56
CA THR A 495 -14.96 0.31 -4.12
C THR A 495 -14.86 -1.11 -3.53
N SER A 496 -15.43 -2.14 -4.17
CA SER A 496 -15.58 -3.47 -3.55
C SER A 496 -14.47 -4.49 -3.87
N SER A 497 -14.43 -5.54 -3.04
CA SER A 497 -13.40 -6.57 -2.89
C SER A 497 -13.20 -7.45 -4.13
N GLY A 498 -12.26 -7.06 -4.99
CA GLY A 498 -11.69 -7.89 -6.07
C GLY A 498 -10.17 -7.71 -6.11
N ALA A 499 -9.48 -8.23 -7.13
CA ALA A 499 -8.08 -7.88 -7.39
C ALA A 499 -8.01 -6.41 -7.82
N LEU A 500 -7.98 -5.52 -6.82
CA LEU A 500 -8.05 -4.08 -6.99
C LEU A 500 -6.77 -3.59 -7.65
N SER A 501 -6.93 -2.78 -8.69
CA SER A 501 -5.81 -2.15 -9.40
C SER A 501 -5.41 -0.87 -8.69
N TYR A 502 -4.61 -0.99 -7.64
CA TYR A 502 -3.91 0.15 -7.03
C TYR A 502 -2.63 0.49 -7.77
N TYR A 503 -1.97 -0.55 -8.29
CA TYR A 503 -0.59 -0.49 -8.71
C TYR A 503 -0.46 0.01 -10.15
N LEU A 504 0.28 1.09 -10.32
CA LEU A 504 0.68 1.69 -11.59
C LEU A 504 1.43 0.69 -12.47
N ASP A 505 2.15 -0.29 -11.90
CA ASP A 505 2.78 -1.35 -12.70
C ASP A 505 1.75 -2.12 -13.56
N SER A 506 0.50 -2.25 -13.10
CA SER A 506 -0.56 -2.99 -13.78
C SER A 506 -1.94 -2.54 -13.29
N MET A 507 -2.62 -1.70 -14.08
CA MET A 507 -3.91 -1.13 -13.72
C MET A 507 -4.98 -1.38 -14.75
N ASN A 508 -6.09 -1.97 -14.30
CA ASN A 508 -7.33 -2.03 -15.06
C ASN A 508 -8.07 -0.68 -14.94
N VAL A 509 -8.17 0.08 -16.03
CA VAL A 509 -8.79 1.42 -16.05
C VAL A 509 -10.31 1.40 -15.83
N TYR A 510 -10.94 0.23 -15.87
CA TYR A 510 -12.35 0.01 -15.51
C TYR A 510 -12.53 -0.62 -14.13
N ALA A 511 -11.46 -0.75 -13.35
CA ALA A 511 -11.49 -1.27 -11.99
C ALA A 511 -10.55 -0.45 -11.08
N VAL A 512 -10.48 0.86 -11.31
CA VAL A 512 -9.69 1.76 -10.47
C VAL A 512 -10.33 1.85 -9.09
N HIS A 513 -9.53 1.69 -8.04
CA HIS A 513 -10.05 1.71 -6.68
C HIS A 513 -10.23 3.13 -6.16
N GLY A 514 -11.43 3.42 -5.65
CA GLY A 514 -11.70 4.62 -4.85
C GLY A 514 -11.44 4.39 -3.36
N LEU A 515 -10.75 5.33 -2.74
CA LEU A 515 -10.56 5.48 -1.31
C LEU A 515 -11.62 6.43 -0.75
N SER A 516 -12.43 5.95 0.18
CA SER A 516 -13.49 6.79 0.76
C SER A 516 -12.90 7.77 1.76
N SER A 517 -13.40 9.01 1.75
CA SER A 517 -12.88 10.08 2.60
C SER A 517 -13.07 9.80 4.10
N TRP A 518 -14.15 9.12 4.50
CA TRP A 518 -14.37 8.72 5.90
C TRP A 518 -13.24 7.85 6.47
N ASN A 519 -12.51 7.10 5.63
CA ASN A 519 -11.39 6.30 6.10
C ASN A 519 -10.12 7.11 6.38
N LEU A 520 -10.07 8.36 5.92
CA LEU A 520 -9.00 9.31 6.25
C LEU A 520 -9.25 9.97 7.60
N LYS A 521 -10.48 9.87 8.11
CA LYS A 521 -10.93 10.52 9.33
C LYS A 521 -10.75 9.58 10.53
N THR A 522 -9.61 9.67 11.22
CA THR A 522 -9.43 8.92 12.47
C THR A 522 -10.16 9.61 13.63
N ASP A 523 -9.76 10.84 13.96
CA ASP A 523 -10.38 11.69 14.98
C ASP A 523 -10.87 13.04 14.42
N GLY A 524 -10.65 13.29 13.12
CA GLY A 524 -11.02 14.52 12.44
C GLY A 524 -10.15 15.74 12.81
N SER A 525 -9.07 15.55 13.56
CA SER A 525 -8.12 16.64 13.83
C SER A 525 -7.29 16.99 12.59
N GLU A 526 -6.87 18.24 12.47
CA GLU A 526 -5.98 18.68 11.39
C GLU A 526 -4.71 17.81 11.30
N THR A 527 -4.10 17.51 12.44
CA THR A 527 -2.94 16.64 12.52
C THR A 527 -3.23 15.27 11.89
N SER A 528 -4.37 14.65 12.22
CA SER A 528 -4.76 13.36 11.67
C SER A 528 -5.01 13.40 10.15
N ILE A 529 -5.72 14.41 9.65
CA ILE A 529 -6.02 14.48 8.21
C ILE A 529 -4.75 14.70 7.39
N ARG A 530 -3.88 15.61 7.84
CA ARG A 530 -2.56 15.82 7.21
C ARG A 530 -1.68 14.57 7.29
N SER A 531 -1.75 13.87 8.42
CA SER A 531 -1.09 12.57 8.60
C SER A 531 -1.54 11.55 7.56
N ALA A 532 -2.84 11.47 7.28
CA ALA A 532 -3.39 10.59 6.27
C ALA A 532 -2.88 10.95 4.85
N ALA A 533 -2.83 12.24 4.49
CA ALA A 533 -2.24 12.68 3.21
C ALA A 533 -0.77 12.25 3.05
N ARG A 534 0.06 12.47 4.08
CA ARG A 534 1.48 12.05 4.10
C ARG A 534 1.63 10.54 3.94
N ALA A 535 0.80 9.77 4.64
CA ALA A 535 0.79 8.32 4.54
C ALA A 535 0.42 7.85 3.13
N LEU A 536 -0.64 8.40 2.53
CA LEU A 536 -1.05 8.06 1.16
C LEU A 536 0.00 8.46 0.13
N HIS A 537 0.61 9.62 0.27
CA HIS A 537 1.70 10.07 -0.59
C HIS A 537 2.90 9.12 -0.51
N GLY A 538 3.34 8.77 0.69
CA GLY A 538 4.44 7.80 0.89
C GLY A 538 4.13 6.42 0.31
N TRP A 539 2.89 5.95 0.50
CA TRP A 539 2.40 4.71 -0.12
C TRP A 539 2.50 4.81 -1.65
N ALA A 540 1.91 5.83 -2.26
CA ALA A 540 1.86 5.98 -3.70
C ALA A 540 3.26 6.06 -4.33
N ARG A 541 4.23 6.70 -3.66
CA ARG A 541 5.62 6.76 -4.14
C ARG A 541 6.40 5.45 -3.99
N GLY A 542 6.09 4.67 -2.95
CA GLY A 542 6.76 3.39 -2.69
C GLY A 542 6.19 2.22 -3.50
N THR A 543 4.87 2.14 -3.62
CA THR A 543 4.16 1.01 -4.24
C THR A 543 3.69 1.29 -5.66
N GLY A 544 3.47 2.55 -5.99
CA GLY A 544 2.95 2.99 -7.28
C GLY A 544 1.47 3.08 -7.28
N GLY A 545 0.90 3.93 -6.44
CA GLY A 545 -0.53 4.13 -6.35
C GLY A 545 -1.03 5.30 -7.18
N VAL A 546 -2.17 5.14 -7.86
CA VAL A 546 -3.06 6.30 -8.07
C VAL A 546 -3.88 6.52 -6.80
N ILE A 547 -3.95 7.77 -6.33
CA ILE A 547 -4.78 8.13 -5.18
C ILE A 547 -6.09 8.67 -5.73
N VAL A 548 -7.19 7.99 -5.43
CA VAL A 548 -8.53 8.39 -5.85
C VAL A 548 -9.37 8.54 -4.60
N ILE A 549 -9.59 9.76 -4.13
CA ILE A 549 -10.38 10.02 -2.93
C ILE A 549 -11.81 10.35 -3.34
N TYR A 550 -12.79 9.63 -2.84
CA TYR A 550 -14.20 9.92 -3.08
C TYR A 550 -14.93 10.25 -1.79
N GLN A 551 -15.95 11.10 -1.91
CA GLN A 551 -16.72 11.61 -0.79
C GLN A 551 -18.23 11.53 -1.09
N HIS A 552 -19.04 11.38 -0.04
CA HIS A 552 -20.49 11.53 -0.07
C HIS A 552 -20.92 12.67 0.88
N ASN A 553 -22.24 12.94 0.92
CA ASN A 553 -22.84 13.84 1.89
C ASN A 553 -23.20 13.13 3.22
N LEU A 554 -22.23 12.41 3.78
CA LEU A 554 -22.44 11.69 5.04
C LEU A 554 -21.73 12.42 6.19
N PRO A 555 -22.34 12.49 7.40
CA PRO A 555 -21.69 13.08 8.58
C PRO A 555 -20.34 12.45 8.97
N VAL A 556 -20.06 11.25 8.44
CA VAL A 556 -18.84 10.48 8.69
C VAL A 556 -17.71 10.80 7.71
N ASP A 557 -18.01 11.45 6.58
CA ASP A 557 -16.99 11.90 5.64
C ASP A 557 -16.25 13.15 6.15
N LEU A 558 -15.24 13.56 5.39
CA LEU A 558 -14.48 14.78 5.68
C LEU A 558 -15.37 16.02 5.51
N THR A 559 -15.36 16.92 6.48
CA THR A 559 -15.90 18.27 6.37
C THR A 559 -15.12 19.08 5.34
N LEU A 560 -15.68 20.22 4.90
CA LEU A 560 -14.98 21.12 3.98
C LEU A 560 -13.61 21.55 4.52
N GLN A 561 -13.51 21.86 5.82
CA GLN A 561 -12.26 22.24 6.45
C GLN A 561 -11.25 21.08 6.50
N GLU A 562 -11.71 19.86 6.78
CA GLU A 562 -10.86 18.68 6.73
C GLU A 562 -10.34 18.42 5.29
N MET A 563 -11.18 18.63 4.26
CA MET A 563 -10.75 18.56 2.87
C MET A 563 -9.71 19.63 2.50
N GLU A 564 -9.83 20.86 3.03
CA GLU A 564 -8.80 21.90 2.87
C GLU A 564 -7.46 21.44 3.44
N TRP A 565 -7.44 20.91 4.67
CA TRP A 565 -6.21 20.40 5.30
C TRP A 565 -5.57 19.28 4.49
N LEU A 566 -6.38 18.36 3.96
CA LEU A 566 -5.92 17.26 3.13
C LEU A 566 -5.26 17.77 1.83
N VAL A 567 -5.94 18.67 1.12
CA VAL A 567 -5.47 19.24 -0.16
C VAL A 567 -4.24 20.12 0.02
N ASP A 568 -4.24 20.96 1.06
CA ASP A 568 -3.09 21.80 1.41
C ASP A 568 -1.84 20.95 1.68
N GLU A 569 -1.98 19.85 2.42
CA GLU A 569 -0.88 18.93 2.69
C GLU A 569 -0.38 18.25 1.40
N PHE A 570 -1.27 17.77 0.55
CA PHE A 570 -0.87 17.17 -0.73
C PHE A 570 -0.16 18.16 -1.66
N ASN A 571 -0.57 19.44 -1.66
CA ASN A 571 0.15 20.48 -2.39
C ASN A 571 1.56 20.70 -1.85
N GLN A 572 1.74 20.72 -0.54
CA GLN A 572 3.07 20.82 0.08
C GLN A 572 3.96 19.60 -0.24
N LEU A 573 3.35 18.42 -0.37
CA LEU A 573 4.03 17.17 -0.75
C LEU A 573 4.35 17.09 -2.26
N GLY A 574 3.79 17.98 -3.08
CA GLY A 574 4.09 18.06 -4.51
C GLY A 574 3.41 16.97 -5.35
N VAL A 575 2.15 16.64 -5.06
CA VAL A 575 1.38 15.71 -5.91
C VAL A 575 0.97 16.33 -7.24
N GLU A 576 0.66 15.49 -8.22
CA GLU A 576 0.00 15.91 -9.46
C GLU A 576 -1.52 15.71 -9.33
N TRP A 577 -2.26 16.81 -9.41
CA TRP A 577 -3.71 16.80 -9.40
C TRP A 577 -4.29 16.59 -10.79
N GLY A 578 -5.37 15.81 -10.86
CA GLY A 578 -6.20 15.70 -12.05
C GLY A 578 -7.63 15.31 -11.72
N THR A 579 -8.53 15.59 -12.65
CA THR A 579 -9.83 14.92 -12.67
C THR A 579 -9.62 13.42 -12.93
N PHE A 580 -10.62 12.60 -12.63
CA PHE A 580 -10.51 11.16 -12.87
C PHE A 580 -10.21 10.83 -14.33
N SER A 581 -10.88 11.46 -15.30
CA SER A 581 -10.58 11.27 -16.72
C SER A 581 -9.18 11.72 -17.13
N GLN A 582 -8.63 12.78 -16.53
CA GLN A 582 -7.24 13.19 -16.78
C GLN A 582 -6.26 12.15 -16.26
N GLN A 583 -6.52 11.59 -15.08
CA GLN A 583 -5.74 10.50 -14.52
C GLN A 583 -5.79 9.25 -15.42
N LEU A 584 -6.98 8.90 -15.93
CA LEU A 584 -7.14 7.81 -16.90
C LEU A 584 -6.39 8.08 -18.21
N ASP A 585 -6.42 9.31 -18.73
CA ASP A 585 -5.68 9.69 -19.94
C ASP A 585 -4.17 9.59 -19.72
N TRP A 586 -3.68 10.05 -18.56
CA TRP A 586 -2.26 9.93 -18.19
C TRP A 586 -1.83 8.46 -18.16
N ILE A 587 -2.58 7.57 -17.49
CA ILE A 587 -2.30 6.13 -17.46
C ILE A 587 -2.19 5.58 -18.88
N LYS A 588 -3.19 5.88 -19.73
CA LYS A 588 -3.23 5.40 -21.12
C LYS A 588 -2.08 5.90 -21.98
N SER A 589 -1.57 7.11 -21.69
CA SER A 589 -0.46 7.72 -22.42
C SER A 589 0.92 7.23 -21.95
N ASP A 590 1.05 6.90 -20.66
CA ASP A 590 2.32 6.54 -20.03
C ASP A 590 2.57 5.02 -20.00
N HIS A 591 1.52 4.21 -20.07
CA HIS A 591 1.56 2.75 -19.95
C HIS A 591 1.25 2.05 -21.28
N THR A 592 1.59 0.76 -21.36
CA THR A 592 1.27 -0.09 -22.51
C THR A 592 0.11 -1.02 -22.20
N THR A 593 -0.65 -1.44 -23.21
CA THR A 593 -1.77 -2.38 -23.03
C THR A 593 -1.87 -3.36 -24.19
N VAL A 594 -2.37 -4.57 -23.90
CA VAL A 594 -2.64 -5.62 -24.90
C VAL A 594 -4.15 -5.77 -25.16
N ASP A 595 -4.97 -5.52 -24.14
CA ASP A 595 -6.43 -5.73 -24.15
C ASP A 595 -7.21 -4.41 -24.21
N GLY A 596 -6.55 -3.26 -24.10
CA GLY A 596 -7.18 -1.94 -24.03
C GLY A 596 -7.78 -1.61 -22.66
N ILE A 597 -7.58 -2.48 -21.66
CA ILE A 597 -8.22 -2.43 -20.33
C ILE A 597 -7.16 -2.37 -19.24
N THR A 598 -6.22 -3.30 -19.27
CA THR A 598 -5.12 -3.41 -18.31
C THR A 598 -3.90 -2.73 -18.90
N TYR A 599 -3.47 -1.66 -18.26
CA TYR A 599 -2.32 -0.86 -18.64
C TYR A 599 -1.16 -1.16 -17.71
N THR A 600 -0.02 -1.55 -18.29
CA THR A 600 1.16 -1.98 -17.56
C THR A 600 2.37 -1.14 -17.92
N LYS A 601 3.24 -0.93 -16.93
CA LYS A 601 4.53 -0.26 -17.09
C LYS A 601 5.52 -0.87 -16.11
N THR A 602 6.74 -1.10 -16.56
CA THR A 602 7.83 -1.50 -15.67
C THR A 602 8.53 -0.26 -15.16
N TYR A 603 8.52 -0.07 -13.85
CA TYR A 603 9.25 0.99 -13.20
C TYR A 603 10.63 0.50 -12.78
N ALA A 604 11.64 1.36 -12.88
CA ALA A 604 12.94 1.09 -12.30
C ALA A 604 12.77 0.90 -10.78
N GLN A 605 13.57 0.02 -10.19
CA GLN A 605 13.56 -0.11 -8.74
C GLN A 605 13.95 1.23 -8.10
N GLY A 606 13.20 1.65 -7.08
CA GLY A 606 13.57 2.82 -6.28
C GLY A 606 14.87 2.59 -5.53
N ASP A 607 15.60 3.69 -5.32
CA ASP A 607 16.74 3.73 -4.43
C ASP A 607 16.28 4.21 -3.04
N TYR A 608 15.94 3.24 -2.19
CA TYR A 608 15.42 3.48 -0.85
C TYR A 608 16.50 3.75 0.19
N HIS A 609 17.70 4.19 -0.23
CA HIS A 609 18.66 4.77 0.69
C HIS A 609 18.12 6.05 1.30
N LEU A 610 18.22 6.20 2.62
CA LEU A 610 17.93 7.49 3.24
C LEU A 610 19.05 8.45 2.85
N ASN A 611 18.70 9.59 2.26
CA ASN A 611 19.64 10.69 2.06
C ASN A 611 20.28 11.08 3.40
N PHE A 612 21.52 11.56 3.37
CA PHE A 612 22.22 12.04 4.57
C PHE A 612 21.46 13.15 5.33
N ASP A 613 20.60 13.90 4.63
CA ASP A 613 19.76 14.96 5.19
C ASP A 613 18.35 14.46 5.54
N SER A 614 18.15 13.14 5.44
CA SER A 614 16.89 12.52 5.78
C SER A 614 16.65 12.70 7.28
N PRO A 615 15.57 13.35 7.69
CA PRO A 615 15.21 13.50 9.09
C PRO A 615 14.82 12.17 9.76
N ALA A 616 14.65 11.11 8.97
CA ALA A 616 14.44 9.76 9.44
C ALA A 616 15.74 8.99 9.72
N ILE A 617 16.92 9.58 9.47
CA ILE A 617 18.20 8.90 9.62
C ILE A 617 18.50 8.61 11.10
N ASP A 618 18.27 9.59 11.99
CA ASP A 618 18.70 9.53 13.41
C ASP A 618 17.63 9.00 14.39
N VAL A 619 16.60 8.31 13.90
CA VAL A 619 15.35 8.11 14.66
C VAL A 619 15.23 6.76 15.35
N GLY A 620 16.21 5.87 15.15
CA GLY A 620 16.22 4.53 15.71
C GLY A 620 16.65 4.45 17.18
N GLU A 621 17.05 3.25 17.62
CA GLU A 621 17.89 3.06 18.82
C GLU A 621 19.24 2.45 18.39
N TRP A 622 20.32 2.73 19.11
CA TRP A 622 21.58 2.00 18.85
C TRP A 622 21.40 0.53 19.20
N VAL A 623 21.50 -0.32 18.19
CA VAL A 623 21.36 -1.78 18.33
C VAL A 623 22.69 -2.52 18.16
N ASP A 624 23.80 -1.83 18.39
CA ASP A 624 25.17 -2.37 18.38
C ASP A 624 25.60 -2.91 17.01
N LEU A 625 25.32 -2.13 15.96
CA LEU A 625 25.48 -2.51 14.57
C LEU A 625 26.43 -1.55 13.83
N PRO A 626 27.67 -1.97 13.52
CA PRO A 626 28.71 -1.05 13.05
C PRO A 626 28.57 -0.63 11.58
N SER A 627 27.65 -1.21 10.80
CA SER A 627 27.49 -0.96 9.37
C SER A 627 26.06 -1.19 8.86
N ASP A 628 25.68 -0.57 7.75
CA ASP A 628 24.39 -0.72 7.06
C ASP A 628 24.29 -2.02 6.21
N ILE A 629 23.21 -2.19 5.43
CA ILE A 629 22.98 -3.38 4.59
C ILE A 629 23.97 -3.53 3.43
N GLU A 630 24.62 -2.45 3.02
CA GLU A 630 25.64 -2.45 1.98
C GLU A 630 27.05 -2.64 2.57
N GLY A 631 27.17 -2.60 3.90
CA GLY A 631 28.43 -2.72 4.64
C GLY A 631 29.13 -1.38 4.86
N ASN A 632 28.46 -0.24 4.61
CA ASN A 632 28.99 1.08 4.91
C ASN A 632 28.96 1.31 6.43
N PRO A 633 29.96 1.97 7.04
CA PRO A 633 29.91 2.32 8.45
C PRO A 633 28.69 3.21 8.76
N VAL A 634 28.01 2.95 9.87
CA VAL A 634 26.95 3.84 10.38
C VAL A 634 27.60 5.09 11.01
N VAL A 635 27.19 6.30 10.60
CA VAL A 635 27.82 7.57 11.02
C VAL A 635 26.82 8.45 11.78
N GLY A 636 26.53 8.06 13.01
CA GLY A 636 25.59 8.78 13.87
C GLY A 636 24.88 7.79 14.78
N LEU A 637 24.41 8.25 15.94
CA LEU A 637 23.56 7.45 16.84
C LEU A 637 22.50 8.36 17.45
N PRO A 638 21.21 7.94 17.49
CA PRO A 638 20.66 6.66 17.02
C PRO A 638 20.62 6.54 15.49
N ASP A 639 20.40 5.33 14.94
CA ASP A 639 20.26 5.11 13.49
C ASP A 639 19.17 4.07 13.22
N ILE A 640 18.38 4.26 12.16
CA ILE A 640 17.35 3.32 11.74
C ILE A 640 17.85 2.25 10.74
N GLY A 641 19.08 2.34 10.22
CA GLY A 641 19.94 1.16 10.06
C GLY A 641 19.91 0.24 8.82
N PRO A 642 19.03 0.29 7.80
CA PRO A 642 19.27 -0.50 6.60
C PRO A 642 20.07 0.27 5.55
N TYR A 643 19.89 1.58 5.42
CA TYR A 643 20.49 2.35 4.33
C TYR A 643 20.75 3.81 4.72
N GLU A 644 21.99 4.13 5.05
CA GLU A 644 22.44 5.51 5.24
C GLU A 644 23.28 5.91 4.02
N ASP A 645 22.74 6.77 3.14
CA ASP A 645 23.62 7.47 2.20
C ASP A 645 24.52 8.36 3.04
N GLN A 646 25.79 7.98 3.15
CA GLN A 646 26.83 8.72 3.87
C GLN A 646 27.04 10.13 3.29
N GLY A 647 26.44 10.41 2.13
CA GLY A 647 26.95 11.35 1.17
C GLY A 647 28.36 10.90 0.77
N ALA A 648 28.78 11.20 -0.44
CA ALA A 648 30.19 11.54 -0.56
C ALA A 648 30.36 12.82 0.27
N SER A 649 30.53 12.73 1.60
CA SER A 649 31.19 13.79 2.33
C SER A 649 32.47 13.98 1.54
N PRO A 650 32.64 15.07 0.78
CA PRO A 650 33.82 15.21 -0.03
C PRO A 650 34.91 15.25 1.02
N VAL A 651 35.63 14.13 1.17
CA VAL A 651 36.81 14.05 2.03
C VAL A 651 37.55 15.29 1.62
N PRO A 652 37.60 16.34 2.48
CA PRO A 652 38.05 17.64 2.02
C PRO A 652 39.40 17.32 1.47
N ALA A 653 39.52 17.44 0.14
CA ALA A 653 40.69 16.93 -0.55
C ALA A 653 41.79 17.60 0.23
N LEU A 654 42.58 16.81 0.97
CA LEU A 654 43.79 17.29 1.58
C LEU A 654 44.66 17.52 0.36
N GLY A 655 44.38 18.65 -0.29
CA GLY A 655 45.12 19.16 -1.41
C GLY A 655 46.55 19.11 -0.94
N LEU A 656 47.43 18.79 -1.86
CA LEU A 656 48.88 18.71 -1.69
C LEU A 656 49.51 19.77 -0.76
N TRP A 657 48.82 20.87 -0.45
CA TRP A 657 49.10 21.81 0.63
C TRP A 657 49.30 21.19 2.04
N GLY A 658 48.60 20.11 2.41
CA GLY A 658 48.79 19.44 3.71
C GLY A 658 50.13 18.70 3.84
N ILE A 659 50.68 18.24 2.71
CA ILE A 659 51.99 17.56 2.64
C ILE A 659 53.13 18.57 2.41
N LEU A 660 52.85 19.77 1.86
CA LEU A 660 53.87 20.81 1.67
C LEU A 660 54.29 21.52 2.98
N LEU A 661 53.47 21.48 4.04
CA LEU A 661 53.80 22.12 5.32
C LEU A 661 54.75 21.32 6.21
N LEU A 662 54.96 20.01 5.93
CA LEU A 662 55.93 19.18 6.65
C LEU A 662 57.34 19.16 6.03
N THR A 663 57.55 19.79 4.86
CA THR A 663 58.86 19.92 4.21
C THR A 663 59.38 21.37 4.14
N GLY A 664 58.59 22.37 4.57
CA GLY A 664 58.94 23.79 4.52
C GLY A 664 59.58 24.40 5.78
N ALA A 665 59.87 23.62 6.82
CA ALA A 665 60.39 24.15 8.10
C ALA A 665 61.91 24.41 8.13
N LEU A 666 62.58 24.49 6.97
CA LEU A 666 64.04 24.67 6.92
C LEU A 666 64.53 25.63 5.81
N ALA A 667 63.90 26.79 5.63
CA ALA A 667 64.61 27.99 5.15
C ALA A 667 63.70 29.20 5.20
N ILE A 668 64.12 30.22 5.95
CA ILE A 668 64.16 31.65 5.59
C ILE A 668 64.02 32.46 6.88
N THR A 669 65.19 32.68 7.48
CA THR A 669 65.46 33.82 8.33
C THR A 669 65.52 35.08 7.46
N GLY A 670 64.69 36.07 7.80
CA GLY A 670 65.01 37.47 7.57
C GLY A 670 64.29 38.15 6.40
N MET A 671 63.26 38.93 6.72
CA MET A 671 63.33 40.38 6.46
C MET A 671 62.28 41.17 7.25
N ARG A 672 62.73 42.33 7.71
CA ARG A 672 62.09 43.32 8.58
C ARG A 672 61.12 44.23 7.81
N ARG A 673 60.05 44.63 8.51
CA ARG A 673 59.35 45.95 8.60
C ARG A 673 59.20 46.82 7.32
N VAL A 674 57.97 47.34 7.09
CA VAL A 674 57.51 48.76 7.21
C VAL A 674 55.98 48.76 6.92
N ASN A 675 55.07 49.03 7.86
CA ASN A 675 54.50 50.30 8.38
C ASN A 675 53.44 51.04 7.51
N LYS A 676 52.23 51.18 8.10
CA LYS A 676 51.32 52.36 8.17
C LYS A 676 50.27 52.72 7.08
N SER A 677 49.07 53.00 7.63
CA SER A 677 48.08 54.07 7.30
C SER A 677 47.07 53.74 6.18
N LYS A 678 45.78 54.14 6.14
CA LYS A 678 44.86 55.16 6.74
C LYS A 678 43.42 54.59 6.57
N ARG A 679 42.47 54.72 7.51
CA ARG A 679 41.48 55.81 7.76
C ARG A 679 40.56 56.24 6.60
N ASN A 680 39.26 56.35 6.95
CA ASN A 680 38.15 57.17 6.43
C ASN A 680 37.41 56.62 5.18
N SER A 681 36.09 56.73 5.00
CA SER A 681 34.99 57.50 5.64
C SER A 681 33.66 57.22 4.88
N CYS A 682 32.51 57.48 5.53
CA CYS A 682 31.25 58.08 5.00
C CYS A 682 30.59 57.50 3.72
N GLU A 683 29.28 57.48 3.44
CA GLU A 683 28.05 58.22 3.79
C GLU A 683 26.92 57.36 3.14
N SER A 684 25.76 57.07 3.74
CA SER A 684 24.55 57.87 4.00
C SER A 684 23.64 58.19 2.78
N HIS A 685 22.33 58.28 3.08
CA HIS A 685 21.15 58.79 2.30
C HIS A 685 20.29 57.73 1.59
N ASN A 686 19.08 57.42 2.11
CA ASN A 686 17.74 58.09 1.99
C ASN A 686 16.96 57.51 0.78
N ALA A 687 15.64 57.32 0.74
CA ALA A 687 14.46 57.78 1.47
C ALA A 687 13.35 56.69 1.32
N GLU A 688 12.54 56.39 2.34
CA GLU A 688 11.19 56.95 2.59
C GLU A 688 10.24 57.00 1.38
N LEU A 689 9.12 56.27 1.46
CA LEU A 689 7.77 56.86 1.38
C LEU A 689 6.66 55.90 1.84
N THR A 690 5.75 56.50 2.59
CA THR A 690 4.64 56.02 3.38
C THR A 690 3.35 55.76 2.59
N GLY A 691 2.43 54.97 3.16
CA GLY A 691 1.01 55.01 2.77
C GLY A 691 0.11 54.09 3.60
N LYS A 692 -0.35 54.57 4.76
CA LYS A 692 -1.55 54.07 5.46
C LYS A 692 -2.78 54.84 4.98
N GLY A 693 -3.92 54.18 4.89
CA GLY A 693 -5.24 54.80 4.81
C GLY A 693 -6.31 53.81 5.26
N GLU A 694 -6.86 54.02 6.46
CA GLU A 694 -8.09 53.39 6.96
C GLU A 694 -9.32 54.15 6.42
N GLN A 695 -10.35 53.40 6.06
CA GLN A 695 -11.76 53.65 6.38
C GLN A 695 -12.47 52.31 6.55
#